data_AF-A0AAD2E259-F1
#
_entry.id   AF-A0AAD2E259-F1
#
_cell.length_a   1.000
_cell.length_b   1.000
_cell.length_c   1.000
_cell.angle_alpha   90.00
_cell.angle_beta   90.00
_cell.angle_gamma   90.00
#
_symmetry.space_group_name_H-M   'P 1'
#
loop_
_entity.id
_entity.type
_entity.pdbx_description
1 polymer ?
#
loop_
_entity_poly.entity_id
_entity_poly.type
_entity_poly.pdbx_seq_one_letter_code
_entity_poly.pdbx_strand_id
1 'polypeptide(L)'
;MLCFSGIQDENRLSHVDPEKDEGTKSEIEGKFQKILNILKTEDDKDGKEKLKDMIKDFYNQYCSLFDRYDHLTEALRRRWHAKQGKYSSSSSSDSGSDDSPKKNGTKFGKFENDFNNGTGNTKQELEIAYSLIRENEAVIYSTGEEERNAEDLRTNIQQLRHLNEALQLELEAKGGVFSTLKGQLESAEKEVAKLSQIQRATEEENNSLSSQILLLEDEIKQSQKTRVQETSELLVQIETIKEELMNKISEQQKTLEEKEKFAVLVKDLELKINFLSNLKGELEEQLRTKSQDTIQLHEEKEKLKVQNSELGEQASNIQDEENKLREEKAVQQRKISELQKLLTKGEDELIALQKKLYNVQNEATFQITALSEEVTHLLEEKEHLWSEKSLLEVQIERSKQESMEIVARLEYQNTELQNKIRDQDEKLKNQEDAFVKLSEEHKKLEVQFQNSEENPKTTERKIEEIKEQFQKDIDRLEENIEDLKRNLEMKGDEVSTLIENLRNNEVKLRLTSQKLRITEQLLAEKEDSHRSKEEKFQEEQKLLVERVATMTGTIETYRKAQLNTAKEISEKVNDTLTGIDSFSVKFEECYGHLESRICKVMNELDIATNWIRESNGETDHLKMEIANFIQQLKDKKEQELVLRAKVGELETTVLKGANEKDILAKIVKQGEEKMTELDKMIKERDEKLGDLETEMNKKDLGFLTLAEEKREAIKQLCILIDYHRNRCDDLISKLTRGRTQMAT
;
A
#
# COMPACT_ATOMS: atom_id res chain seq x y z
N MET A 1 105.63 17.99 -59.23
CA MET A 1 106.22 17.65 -57.91
C MET A 1 105.54 16.37 -57.42
N LEU A 2 106.25 15.52 -56.66
CA LEU A 2 105.83 14.58 -55.58
C LEU A 2 104.39 13.97 -55.59
N CYS A 3 104.11 12.69 -55.30
CA CYS A 3 104.92 11.47 -55.08
C CYS A 3 104.00 10.20 -55.04
N PHE A 4 104.57 9.02 -55.32
CA PHE A 4 104.19 7.64 -54.90
C PHE A 4 102.71 7.15 -54.71
N SER A 5 102.31 6.23 -55.62
CA SER A 5 101.65 4.89 -55.41
C SER A 5 100.50 4.61 -54.41
N GLY A 6 99.44 3.89 -54.85
CA GLY A 6 98.46 3.23 -53.94
C GLY A 6 97.20 2.53 -54.53
N ILE A 7 97.37 1.41 -55.25
CA ILE A 7 96.54 0.16 -55.37
C ILE A 7 94.96 0.16 -55.28
N GLN A 8 94.33 -0.61 -56.20
CA GLN A 8 93.01 -1.31 -56.23
C GLN A 8 91.67 -0.66 -56.69
N ASP A 9 91.15 -1.24 -57.79
CA ASP A 9 89.81 -1.79 -58.13
C ASP A 9 88.49 -1.14 -57.64
N GLU A 10 87.56 -0.89 -58.58
CA GLU A 10 86.35 -1.74 -58.79
C GLU A 10 85.47 -1.31 -60.01
N ASN A 11 84.45 -2.12 -60.32
CA ASN A 11 83.68 -2.12 -61.57
C ASN A 11 82.69 -0.95 -61.82
N ARG A 12 82.37 -0.72 -63.11
CA ARG A 12 81.12 -0.08 -63.58
C ARG A 12 80.58 -0.73 -64.85
N LEU A 13 79.26 -0.88 -64.96
CA LEU A 13 78.55 -1.16 -66.21
C LEU A 13 77.28 -0.28 -66.30
N SER A 14 76.88 0.11 -67.51
CA SER A 14 75.76 1.03 -67.82
C SER A 14 74.41 0.46 -67.37
N HIS A 15 73.64 1.16 -66.54
CA HIS A 15 72.75 2.28 -66.90
C HIS A 15 71.59 1.87 -67.81
N VAL A 16 70.42 1.71 -67.19
CA VAL A 16 69.08 1.77 -67.80
C VAL A 16 68.33 2.90 -67.09
N ASP A 17 67.42 3.56 -67.80
CA ASP A 17 66.82 4.84 -67.44
C ASP A 17 65.51 4.67 -66.63
N PRO A 18 65.39 5.21 -65.39
CA PRO A 18 64.30 4.84 -64.46
C PRO A 18 63.09 5.81 -64.43
N GLU A 19 62.88 6.65 -65.44
CA GLU A 19 61.91 7.76 -65.36
C GLU A 19 60.54 7.48 -66.03
N LYS A 20 60.00 6.25 -65.88
CA LYS A 20 58.69 5.89 -66.50
C LYS A 20 57.76 4.92 -65.76
N ASP A 21 58.05 4.58 -64.50
CA ASP A 21 57.21 3.65 -63.71
C ASP A 21 56.67 4.23 -62.38
N GLU A 22 56.79 5.54 -62.14
CA GLU A 22 56.17 6.17 -60.95
C GLU A 22 54.63 6.15 -61.00
N GLY A 23 54.04 6.11 -62.20
CA GLY A 23 52.59 6.08 -62.39
C GLY A 23 51.92 4.84 -61.80
N THR A 24 52.53 3.66 -61.95
CA THR A 24 51.95 2.40 -61.48
C THR A 24 51.95 2.31 -59.95
N LYS A 25 53.07 2.68 -59.31
CA LYS A 25 53.23 2.64 -57.86
C LYS A 25 52.28 3.59 -57.13
N SER A 26 52.10 4.82 -57.64
CA SER A 26 51.16 5.78 -57.06
C SER A 26 49.69 5.33 -57.19
N GLU A 27 49.32 4.74 -58.33
CA GLU A 27 47.95 4.24 -58.54
C GLU A 27 47.63 3.01 -57.66
N ILE A 28 48.62 2.13 -57.43
CA ILE A 28 48.50 0.98 -56.53
C ILE A 28 48.32 1.45 -55.07
N GLU A 29 49.14 2.38 -54.59
CA GLU A 29 49.04 2.95 -53.23
C GLU A 29 47.68 3.66 -53.03
N GLY A 30 47.20 4.40 -54.03
CA GLY A 30 45.89 5.05 -54.01
C GLY A 30 44.71 4.09 -53.98
N LYS A 31 44.84 2.90 -54.60
CA LYS A 31 43.86 1.80 -54.48
C LYS A 31 43.93 1.13 -53.11
N PHE A 32 45.13 0.93 -52.57
CA PHE A 32 45.34 0.35 -51.25
C PHE A 32 44.72 1.20 -50.13
N GLN A 33 44.92 2.53 -50.15
CA GLN A 33 44.29 3.43 -49.17
C GLN A 33 42.76 3.54 -49.29
N LYS A 34 42.16 3.23 -50.47
CA LYS A 34 40.70 3.06 -50.57
C LYS A 34 40.22 1.78 -49.89
N ILE A 35 40.93 0.67 -50.04
CA ILE A 35 40.66 -0.60 -49.33
C ILE A 35 40.76 -0.38 -47.81
N LEU A 36 41.81 0.32 -47.36
CA LEU A 36 42.07 0.62 -45.95
C LEU A 36 41.04 1.58 -45.31
N ASN A 37 40.26 2.31 -46.11
CA ASN A 37 39.10 3.09 -45.63
C ASN A 37 37.80 2.27 -45.62
N ILE A 38 37.55 1.42 -46.62
CA ILE A 38 36.36 0.54 -46.66
C ILE A 38 36.39 -0.46 -45.48
N LEU A 39 37.58 -0.92 -45.07
CA LEU A 39 37.78 -1.77 -43.90
C LEU A 39 37.57 -1.07 -42.53
N LYS A 40 37.27 0.24 -42.51
CA LYS A 40 37.06 1.03 -41.28
C LYS A 40 35.60 1.47 -41.06
N THR A 41 34.70 1.12 -41.97
CA THR A 41 33.27 1.39 -41.87
C THR A 41 32.50 0.09 -41.64
N GLU A 42 31.63 0.06 -40.63
CA GLU A 42 30.98 -1.16 -40.15
C GLU A 42 29.92 -1.73 -41.11
N ASP A 43 29.67 -3.03 -40.93
CA ASP A 43 28.86 -3.96 -41.73
C ASP A 43 27.81 -3.39 -42.71
N ASP A 44 28.21 -3.30 -43.99
CA ASP A 44 27.29 -3.38 -45.11
C ASP A 44 27.70 -4.49 -46.09
N LYS A 45 26.74 -5.29 -46.58
CA LYS A 45 27.02 -6.52 -47.35
C LYS A 45 27.56 -6.22 -48.75
N ASP A 46 27.09 -5.14 -49.38
CA ASP A 46 27.55 -4.69 -50.69
C ASP A 46 29.04 -4.27 -50.70
N GLY A 47 29.55 -3.79 -49.56
CA GLY A 47 30.96 -3.46 -49.38
C GLY A 47 31.88 -4.69 -49.43
N LYS A 48 31.44 -5.84 -48.90
CA LYS A 48 32.21 -7.09 -48.90
C LYS A 48 32.32 -7.72 -50.29
N GLU A 49 31.31 -7.56 -51.15
CA GLU A 49 31.36 -8.04 -52.54
C GLU A 49 32.30 -7.17 -53.40
N LYS A 50 32.19 -5.83 -53.31
CA LYS A 50 33.12 -4.90 -53.99
C LYS A 50 34.57 -5.08 -53.54
N LEU A 51 34.81 -5.33 -52.25
CA LEU A 51 36.14 -5.62 -51.72
C LEU A 51 36.73 -6.91 -52.31
N LYS A 52 35.93 -7.97 -52.44
CA LYS A 52 36.30 -9.26 -53.02
C LYS A 52 36.68 -9.15 -54.51
N ASP A 53 35.93 -8.37 -55.29
CA ASP A 53 36.26 -8.12 -56.70
C ASP A 53 37.52 -7.25 -56.85
N MET A 54 37.71 -6.23 -55.99
CA MET A 54 38.95 -5.44 -55.98
C MET A 54 40.18 -6.27 -55.58
N ILE A 55 40.07 -7.18 -54.62
CA ILE A 55 41.16 -8.12 -54.26
C ILE A 55 41.47 -9.04 -55.44
N LYS A 56 40.45 -9.52 -56.16
CA LYS A 56 40.63 -10.37 -57.34
C LYS A 56 41.33 -9.63 -58.49
N ASP A 57 40.99 -8.36 -58.71
CA ASP A 57 41.66 -7.52 -59.71
C ASP A 57 43.12 -7.21 -59.33
N PHE A 58 43.39 -6.99 -58.04
CA PHE A 58 44.75 -6.83 -57.51
C PHE A 58 45.59 -8.12 -57.68
N TYR A 59 44.98 -9.29 -57.46
CA TYR A 59 45.62 -10.59 -57.71
C TYR A 59 45.92 -10.81 -59.20
N ASN A 60 45.00 -10.46 -60.10
CA ASN A 60 45.23 -10.51 -61.55
C ASN A 60 46.40 -9.60 -61.98
N GLN A 61 46.50 -8.40 -61.40
CA GLN A 61 47.61 -7.46 -61.66
C GLN A 61 48.95 -8.01 -61.13
N TYR A 62 48.95 -8.68 -59.97
CA TYR A 62 50.12 -9.40 -59.45
C TYR A 62 50.55 -10.56 -60.36
N CYS A 63 49.61 -11.37 -60.86
CA CYS A 63 49.90 -12.41 -61.85
C CYS A 63 50.51 -11.84 -63.13
N SER A 64 49.96 -10.73 -63.68
CA SER A 64 50.50 -10.09 -64.88
C SER A 64 51.90 -9.50 -64.69
N LEU A 65 52.25 -9.10 -63.45
CA LEU A 65 53.62 -8.72 -63.09
C LEU A 65 54.56 -9.94 -63.07
N PHE A 66 54.07 -11.10 -62.61
CA PHE A 66 54.80 -12.36 -62.60
C PHE A 66 55.03 -12.90 -64.03
N ASP A 67 54.02 -12.83 -64.91
CA ASP A 67 54.14 -13.19 -66.33
C ASP A 67 55.25 -12.40 -67.04
N ARG A 68 55.38 -11.11 -66.71
CA ARG A 68 56.48 -10.26 -67.20
C ARG A 68 57.85 -10.69 -66.68
N TYR A 69 57.92 -11.20 -65.44
CA TYR A 69 59.15 -11.71 -64.84
C TYR A 69 59.58 -13.04 -65.44
N ASP A 70 58.63 -13.94 -65.73
CA ASP A 70 58.90 -15.19 -66.45
C ASP A 70 59.29 -14.93 -67.91
N HIS A 71 58.67 -13.96 -68.59
CA HIS A 71 59.13 -13.51 -69.91
C HIS A 71 60.54 -12.92 -69.87
N LEU A 72 60.94 -12.23 -68.80
CA LEU A 72 62.31 -11.75 -68.60
C LEU A 72 63.30 -12.90 -68.37
N THR A 73 62.88 -13.90 -67.60
CA THR A 73 63.65 -15.12 -67.28
C THR A 73 63.83 -15.99 -68.53
N GLU A 74 62.79 -16.13 -69.36
CA GLU A 74 62.90 -16.75 -70.69
C GLU A 74 63.78 -15.92 -71.63
N ALA A 75 63.69 -14.59 -71.63
CA ALA A 75 64.55 -13.75 -72.47
C ALA A 75 66.04 -13.96 -72.12
N LEU A 76 66.37 -14.09 -70.83
CA LEU A 76 67.73 -14.45 -70.38
C LEU A 76 68.13 -15.86 -70.83
N ARG A 77 67.25 -16.86 -70.65
CA ARG A 77 67.50 -18.25 -71.08
C ARG A 77 67.70 -18.35 -72.61
N ARG A 78 66.90 -17.65 -73.40
CA ARG A 78 67.03 -17.56 -74.87
C ARG A 78 68.32 -16.84 -75.29
N ARG A 79 68.79 -15.85 -74.51
CA ARG A 79 70.06 -15.13 -74.77
C ARG A 79 71.30 -15.98 -74.48
N TRP A 80 71.21 -16.92 -73.53
CA TRP A 80 72.30 -17.84 -73.18
C TRP A 80 72.62 -18.86 -74.28
N HIS A 81 71.59 -19.44 -74.91
CA HIS A 81 71.75 -20.47 -75.95
C HIS A 81 72.02 -19.92 -77.36
N ALA A 82 72.34 -18.64 -77.51
CA ALA A 82 72.60 -17.99 -78.79
C ALA A 82 74.08 -18.08 -79.28
N LYS A 83 74.92 -18.92 -78.65
CA LYS A 83 76.30 -19.18 -79.08
C LYS A 83 76.66 -20.67 -78.98
N GLN A 84 77.36 -21.15 -80.00
CA GLN A 84 77.93 -22.50 -80.17
C GLN A 84 76.94 -23.68 -80.17
N GLY A 85 76.64 -24.15 -81.38
CA GLY A 85 76.15 -25.50 -81.63
C GLY A 85 76.43 -25.89 -83.08
N LYS A 86 77.26 -26.91 -83.30
CA LYS A 86 77.49 -27.53 -84.62
C LYS A 86 78.12 -28.93 -84.49
N TYR A 87 77.34 -29.95 -84.87
CA TYR A 87 77.74 -31.35 -85.16
C TYR A 87 78.22 -32.16 -83.92
N SER A 88 77.51 -33.21 -83.46
CA SER A 88 77.37 -34.59 -84.02
C SER A 88 78.57 -35.51 -83.69
N SER A 89 78.43 -36.79 -83.33
CA SER A 89 77.29 -37.64 -82.91
C SER A 89 77.83 -39.00 -82.41
N SER A 90 77.14 -39.71 -81.49
CA SER A 90 77.18 -41.20 -81.28
C SER A 90 78.53 -41.90 -80.94
N SER A 91 78.59 -43.12 -80.36
CA SER A 91 77.66 -43.92 -79.54
C SER A 91 78.40 -45.13 -78.92
N SER A 92 77.93 -45.59 -77.74
CA SER A 92 77.88 -46.99 -77.22
C SER A 92 79.13 -47.91 -77.18
N SER A 93 79.30 -48.55 -76.02
CA SER A 93 80.09 -49.78 -75.81
C SER A 93 79.46 -51.00 -76.51
N ASP A 94 80.29 -51.96 -76.93
CA ASP A 94 80.23 -53.34 -76.38
C ASP A 94 81.50 -54.15 -76.68
N SER A 95 81.65 -55.33 -76.06
CA SER A 95 82.85 -56.19 -76.23
C SER A 95 82.73 -57.21 -77.38
N GLY A 96 83.83 -57.48 -78.08
CA GLY A 96 83.91 -58.53 -79.09
C GLY A 96 85.33 -59.06 -79.33
N SER A 97 85.51 -60.36 -79.16
CA SER A 97 86.67 -61.15 -79.62
C SER A 97 86.19 -62.15 -80.66
N ASP A 98 86.92 -62.36 -81.75
CA ASP A 98 86.48 -63.27 -82.82
C ASP A 98 87.65 -64.05 -83.46
N ASP A 99 87.36 -65.18 -84.10
CA ASP A 99 88.34 -66.24 -84.42
C ASP A 99 88.12 -66.88 -85.82
N SER A 100 89.16 -66.86 -86.66
CA SER A 100 89.32 -67.74 -87.84
C SER A 100 88.25 -67.60 -88.96
N PRO A 101 88.20 -68.43 -90.04
CA PRO A 101 89.25 -69.12 -90.80
C PRO A 101 89.14 -68.89 -92.37
N LYS A 102 89.95 -69.65 -93.13
CA LYS A 102 89.74 -70.13 -94.55
C LYS A 102 90.35 -69.36 -95.75
N LYS A 103 91.38 -70.02 -96.31
CA LYS A 103 91.52 -70.52 -97.70
C LYS A 103 92.05 -69.62 -98.85
N ASN A 104 92.87 -70.30 -99.67
CA ASN A 104 93.28 -70.05 -101.06
C ASN A 104 94.32 -68.93 -101.29
N GLY A 105 95.49 -69.19 -101.90
CA GLY A 105 96.04 -70.48 -102.36
C GLY A 105 97.40 -70.37 -103.06
N THR A 106 97.92 -71.52 -103.54
CA THR A 106 98.99 -71.68 -104.57
C THR A 106 100.37 -71.05 -104.27
N LYS A 107 101.48 -71.76 -104.04
CA LYS A 107 101.84 -73.20 -104.01
C LYS A 107 102.02 -73.94 -105.36
N PHE A 108 103.15 -73.73 -106.03
CA PHE A 108 103.91 -74.61 -106.96
C PHE A 108 105.32 -73.98 -107.15
N GLY A 109 106.44 -74.65 -107.43
CA GLY A 109 106.86 -76.07 -107.46
C GLY A 109 108.38 -76.11 -107.77
N LYS A 110 109.22 -76.76 -106.95
CA LYS A 110 109.72 -78.15 -107.06
C LYS A 110 110.74 -78.44 -108.21
N PHE A 111 111.94 -78.89 -107.79
CA PHE A 111 112.86 -79.87 -108.42
C PHE A 111 113.37 -79.68 -109.87
N GLU A 112 114.67 -79.91 -110.06
CA GLU A 112 115.11 -81.17 -110.71
C GLU A 112 116.47 -81.65 -110.15
N ASN A 113 116.94 -82.84 -110.54
CA ASN A 113 117.97 -83.62 -109.85
C ASN A 113 119.22 -83.94 -110.71
N ASP A 114 120.26 -84.35 -109.99
CA ASP A 114 121.51 -85.02 -110.40
C ASP A 114 121.50 -86.03 -111.59
N PHE A 115 122.66 -86.07 -112.31
CA PHE A 115 123.22 -87.13 -113.17
C PHE A 115 122.36 -87.72 -114.32
N ASN A 116 122.83 -87.78 -115.57
CA ASN A 116 123.84 -88.76 -116.02
C ASN A 116 124.26 -88.60 -117.52
N ASN A 117 125.43 -89.17 -117.88
CA ASN A 117 125.89 -89.62 -119.22
C ASN A 117 125.88 -88.64 -120.43
N GLY A 118 126.78 -88.77 -121.42
CA GLY A 118 127.92 -89.70 -121.56
C GLY A 118 128.32 -89.94 -123.03
N THR A 119 129.53 -90.48 -123.24
CA THR A 119 130.16 -90.80 -124.56
C THR A 119 130.55 -89.60 -125.44
N GLY A 120 131.61 -89.66 -126.25
CA GLY A 120 132.64 -90.71 -126.32
C GLY A 120 133.57 -90.57 -127.55
N ASN A 121 134.69 -91.32 -127.52
CA ASN A 121 135.74 -91.40 -128.55
C ASN A 121 136.66 -90.15 -128.66
N THR A 122 137.93 -90.27 -129.01
CA THR A 122 138.68 -91.46 -129.49
C THR A 122 139.70 -92.00 -128.49
N LYS A 123 139.71 -93.33 -128.34
CA LYS A 123 140.75 -94.09 -127.66
C LYS A 123 141.95 -94.28 -128.59
N GLN A 124 143.13 -93.85 -128.15
CA GLN A 124 144.35 -94.61 -128.43
C GLN A 124 145.24 -94.59 -127.18
N GLU A 125 145.01 -95.59 -126.33
CA GLU A 125 146.09 -96.16 -125.53
C GLU A 125 147.17 -96.69 -126.48
N LEU A 126 148.37 -96.88 -125.93
CA LEU A 126 149.55 -97.40 -126.60
C LEU A 126 150.21 -96.34 -127.54
N GLU A 127 151.49 -95.99 -127.37
CA GLU A 127 152.47 -96.64 -126.49
C GLU A 127 153.61 -95.70 -126.05
N ILE A 128 154.29 -96.12 -124.98
CA ILE A 128 155.60 -95.66 -124.49
C ILE A 128 155.80 -94.14 -124.35
N ALA A 129 155.84 -93.69 -123.09
CA ALA A 129 157.05 -93.47 -122.28
C ALA A 129 158.42 -93.09 -122.93
N TYR A 130 158.53 -92.95 -124.25
CA TYR A 130 159.76 -92.65 -125.00
C TYR A 130 159.58 -91.50 -126.01
N SER A 131 158.74 -90.54 -125.66
CA SER A 131 158.72 -89.20 -126.26
C SER A 131 159.00 -88.12 -125.19
N LEU A 132 159.86 -88.48 -124.23
CA LEU A 132 160.07 -87.84 -122.93
C LEU A 132 161.01 -86.61 -123.02
N ILE A 133 160.64 -85.68 -123.89
CA ILE A 133 161.23 -84.32 -124.05
C ILE A 133 160.06 -83.30 -124.05
N ARG A 134 159.03 -83.56 -123.23
CA ARG A 134 157.64 -83.18 -123.51
C ARG A 134 156.86 -82.75 -122.25
N GLU A 135 157.39 -81.78 -121.49
CA GLU A 135 156.62 -81.21 -120.35
C GLU A 135 156.99 -79.78 -119.90
N ASN A 136 158.12 -79.18 -120.32
CA ASN A 136 158.67 -77.99 -119.63
C ASN A 136 158.90 -76.70 -120.46
N GLU A 137 158.54 -76.63 -121.74
CA GLU A 137 158.65 -75.39 -122.55
C GLU A 137 157.39 -75.21 -123.42
N ALA A 138 156.69 -74.06 -123.47
CA ALA A 138 156.91 -72.79 -122.77
C ALA A 138 155.58 -72.06 -122.44
N VAL A 139 155.59 -71.17 -121.43
CA VAL A 139 154.39 -70.57 -120.79
C VAL A 139 154.52 -69.05 -120.71
N ILE A 140 154.20 -68.31 -121.80
CA ILE A 140 154.49 -66.85 -121.88
C ILE A 140 153.39 -66.02 -122.61
N TYR A 141 152.09 -66.26 -122.40
CA TYR A 141 151.02 -65.37 -122.92
C TYR A 141 149.76 -65.19 -122.04
N SER A 142 149.71 -65.74 -120.82
CA SER A 142 148.52 -65.67 -119.94
C SER A 142 148.55 -64.57 -118.88
N THR A 143 149.53 -63.67 -118.89
CA THR A 143 149.82 -62.74 -117.78
C THR A 143 149.25 -61.32 -117.94
N GLY A 144 148.47 -61.04 -118.99
CA GLY A 144 148.04 -59.67 -119.34
C GLY A 144 146.68 -59.21 -118.77
N GLU A 145 145.87 -60.10 -118.20
CA GLU A 145 144.50 -59.77 -117.75
C GLU A 145 144.37 -59.69 -116.22
N GLU A 146 145.28 -60.31 -115.45
CA GLU A 146 145.19 -60.37 -113.99
C GLU A 146 145.51 -59.03 -113.31
N GLU A 147 146.41 -58.20 -113.86
CA GLU A 147 146.80 -56.91 -113.26
C GLU A 147 145.65 -55.90 -113.19
N ARG A 148 144.73 -55.86 -114.17
CA ARG A 148 143.61 -54.89 -114.16
C ARG A 148 142.65 -55.16 -113.00
N ASN A 149 142.37 -56.44 -112.72
CA ASN A 149 141.44 -56.84 -111.67
C ASN A 149 141.98 -56.53 -110.26
N ALA A 150 143.30 -56.39 -110.09
CA ALA A 150 143.92 -56.07 -108.81
C ALA A 150 143.73 -54.60 -108.40
N GLU A 151 143.72 -53.66 -109.34
CA GLU A 151 143.65 -52.23 -109.03
C GLU A 151 142.20 -51.78 -108.71
N ASP A 152 141.20 -52.32 -109.42
CA ASP A 152 139.78 -52.06 -109.13
C ASP A 152 139.34 -52.59 -107.76
N LEU A 153 139.98 -53.63 -107.22
CA LEU A 153 139.72 -54.08 -105.85
C LEU A 153 140.24 -53.10 -104.79
N ARG A 154 141.34 -52.37 -105.07
CA ARG A 154 141.91 -51.39 -104.13
C ARG A 154 141.03 -50.16 -103.96
N THR A 155 140.48 -49.63 -105.06
CA THR A 155 139.62 -48.44 -105.04
C THR A 155 138.33 -48.70 -104.25
N ASN A 156 137.71 -49.86 -104.45
CA ASN A 156 136.54 -50.31 -103.68
C ASN A 156 136.83 -50.43 -102.17
N ILE A 157 137.96 -51.04 -101.78
CA ILE A 157 138.37 -51.14 -100.36
C ILE A 157 138.57 -49.76 -99.72
N GLN A 158 139.10 -48.79 -100.47
CA GLN A 158 139.29 -47.42 -99.96
C GLN A 158 137.96 -46.68 -99.76
N GLN A 159 136.99 -46.86 -100.67
CA GLN A 159 135.64 -46.29 -100.52
C GLN A 159 134.89 -46.88 -99.32
N LEU A 160 134.94 -48.20 -99.15
CA LEU A 160 134.32 -48.89 -98.00
C LEU A 160 134.86 -48.39 -96.66
N ARG A 161 136.17 -48.07 -96.58
CA ARG A 161 136.79 -47.53 -95.36
C ARG A 161 136.18 -46.19 -94.95
N HIS A 162 136.09 -45.23 -95.87
CA HIS A 162 135.50 -43.91 -95.60
C HIS A 162 134.00 -43.99 -95.26
N LEU A 163 133.26 -44.91 -95.89
CA LEU A 163 131.85 -45.14 -95.56
C LEU A 163 131.67 -45.64 -94.12
N ASN A 164 132.54 -46.56 -93.68
CA ASN A 164 132.51 -47.11 -92.32
C ASN A 164 132.92 -46.06 -91.26
N GLU A 165 133.87 -45.20 -91.60
CA GLU A 165 134.34 -44.08 -90.77
C GLU A 165 133.26 -43.00 -90.58
N ALA A 166 132.45 -42.73 -91.63
CA ALA A 166 131.28 -41.87 -91.54
C ALA A 166 130.15 -42.49 -90.68
N LEU A 167 129.89 -43.80 -90.82
CA LEU A 167 128.91 -44.52 -90.00
C LEU A 167 129.29 -44.54 -88.51
N GLN A 168 130.58 -44.63 -88.19
CA GLN A 168 131.10 -44.55 -86.82
C GLN A 168 130.74 -43.20 -86.16
N LEU A 169 131.00 -42.08 -86.85
CA LEU A 169 130.65 -40.74 -86.36
C LEU A 169 129.14 -40.53 -86.24
N GLU A 170 128.35 -41.07 -87.16
CA GLU A 170 126.89 -40.97 -87.08
C GLU A 170 126.32 -41.80 -85.92
N LEU A 171 126.93 -42.95 -85.60
CA LEU A 171 126.61 -43.74 -84.40
C LEU A 171 126.97 -43.02 -83.10
N GLU A 172 128.13 -42.36 -83.03
CA GLU A 172 128.54 -41.58 -81.86
C GLU A 172 127.63 -40.36 -81.64
N ALA A 173 127.25 -39.65 -82.71
CA ALA A 173 126.26 -38.58 -82.65
C ALA A 173 124.88 -39.07 -82.18
N LYS A 174 124.41 -40.22 -82.71
CA LYS A 174 123.15 -40.87 -82.27
C LYS A 174 123.23 -41.34 -80.81
N GLY A 175 124.38 -41.82 -80.36
CA GLY A 175 124.64 -42.17 -78.96
C GLY A 175 124.55 -40.96 -78.01
N GLY A 176 125.10 -39.81 -78.41
CA GLY A 176 124.94 -38.54 -77.70
C GLY A 176 123.47 -38.15 -77.55
N VAL A 177 122.72 -38.14 -78.65
CA VAL A 177 121.27 -37.83 -78.66
C VAL A 177 120.48 -38.83 -77.79
N PHE A 178 120.80 -40.13 -77.88
CA PHE A 178 120.15 -41.18 -77.07
C PHE A 178 120.38 -40.96 -75.57
N SER A 179 121.57 -40.52 -75.16
CA SER A 179 121.86 -40.19 -73.76
C SER A 179 121.02 -39.02 -73.23
N THR A 180 120.81 -37.97 -74.05
CA THR A 180 119.96 -36.83 -73.67
C THR A 180 118.47 -37.17 -73.66
N LEU A 181 118.00 -37.96 -74.63
CA LEU A 181 116.61 -38.44 -74.65
C LEU A 181 116.32 -39.38 -73.47
N LYS A 182 117.27 -40.24 -73.09
CA LYS A 182 117.13 -41.08 -71.89
C LYS A 182 117.03 -40.25 -70.61
N GLY A 183 117.87 -39.23 -70.44
CA GLY A 183 117.78 -38.32 -69.29
C GLY A 183 116.46 -37.54 -69.23
N GLN A 184 115.92 -37.15 -70.39
CA GLN A 184 114.60 -36.52 -70.49
C GLN A 184 113.46 -37.51 -70.16
N LEU A 185 113.53 -38.75 -70.64
CA LEU A 185 112.56 -39.81 -70.33
C LEU A 185 112.55 -40.13 -68.83
N GLU A 186 113.71 -40.36 -68.22
CA GLU A 186 113.83 -40.60 -66.78
C GLU A 186 113.39 -39.40 -65.91
N SER A 187 113.34 -38.19 -66.47
CA SER A 187 112.77 -37.01 -65.82
C SER A 187 111.25 -36.94 -65.99
N ALA A 188 110.73 -37.26 -67.17
CA ALA A 188 109.31 -37.32 -67.46
C ALA A 188 108.60 -38.44 -66.66
N GLU A 189 109.23 -39.61 -66.54
CA GLU A 189 108.75 -40.72 -65.70
C GLU A 189 108.63 -40.30 -64.22
N LYS A 190 109.59 -39.51 -63.72
CA LYS A 190 109.55 -38.96 -62.34
C LYS A 190 108.46 -37.90 -62.17
N GLU A 191 108.19 -37.07 -63.18
CA GLU A 191 107.03 -36.15 -63.17
C GLU A 191 105.70 -36.91 -63.18
N VAL A 192 105.54 -37.90 -64.07
CA VAL A 192 104.34 -38.74 -64.15
C VAL A 192 104.10 -39.52 -62.85
N ALA A 193 105.15 -40.01 -62.19
CA ALA A 193 105.04 -40.64 -60.88
C ALA A 193 104.52 -39.68 -59.79
N LYS A 194 104.98 -38.43 -59.74
CA LYS A 194 104.44 -37.40 -58.84
C LYS A 194 102.97 -37.11 -59.15
N LEU A 195 102.64 -36.89 -60.43
CA LEU A 195 101.27 -36.59 -60.86
C LEU A 195 100.31 -37.73 -60.52
N SER A 196 100.74 -38.99 -60.69
CA SER A 196 99.97 -40.19 -60.33
C SER A 196 99.86 -40.41 -58.80
N GLN A 197 100.69 -39.74 -58.00
CA GLN A 197 100.56 -39.72 -56.54
C GLN A 197 99.64 -38.60 -56.08
N ILE A 198 99.73 -37.42 -56.70
CA ILE A 198 98.81 -36.29 -56.46
C ILE A 198 97.38 -36.68 -56.87
N GLN A 199 97.21 -37.30 -58.04
CA GLN A 199 95.90 -37.76 -58.52
C GLN A 199 95.22 -38.68 -57.51
N ARG A 200 95.92 -39.72 -57.02
CA ARG A 200 95.37 -40.63 -56.00
C ARG A 200 95.00 -39.92 -54.71
N ALA A 201 95.84 -39.01 -54.22
CA ALA A 201 95.51 -38.20 -53.04
C ALA A 201 94.24 -37.34 -53.26
N THR A 202 94.08 -36.73 -54.45
CA THR A 202 92.86 -35.98 -54.78
C THR A 202 91.64 -36.88 -55.03
N GLU A 203 91.81 -38.11 -55.48
CA GLU A 203 90.73 -39.10 -55.60
C GLU A 203 90.27 -39.59 -54.22
N GLU A 204 91.22 -39.88 -53.31
CA GLU A 204 90.96 -40.20 -51.90
C GLU A 204 90.25 -39.05 -51.17
N GLU A 205 90.68 -37.80 -51.39
CA GLU A 205 90.05 -36.60 -50.82
C GLU A 205 88.64 -36.35 -51.41
N ASN A 206 88.44 -36.50 -52.72
CA ASN A 206 87.11 -36.41 -53.34
C ASN A 206 86.15 -37.51 -52.85
N ASN A 207 86.64 -38.73 -52.63
CA ASN A 207 85.85 -39.83 -52.06
C ASN A 207 85.46 -39.55 -50.59
N SER A 208 86.37 -38.98 -49.81
CA SER A 208 86.11 -38.52 -48.44
C SER A 208 85.05 -37.41 -48.40
N LEU A 209 85.20 -36.37 -49.24
CA LEU A 209 84.24 -35.27 -49.36
C LEU A 209 82.86 -35.76 -49.84
N SER A 210 82.82 -36.67 -50.83
CA SER A 210 81.56 -37.28 -51.29
C SER A 210 80.85 -38.06 -50.17
N SER A 211 81.62 -38.73 -49.30
CA SER A 211 81.10 -39.44 -48.13
C SER A 211 80.54 -38.47 -47.07
N GLN A 212 81.21 -37.33 -46.85
CA GLN A 212 80.69 -36.27 -45.96
C GLN A 212 79.45 -35.59 -46.53
N ILE A 213 79.39 -35.34 -47.85
CA ILE A 213 78.21 -34.78 -48.52
C ILE A 213 77.01 -35.72 -48.35
N LEU A 214 77.17 -37.03 -48.58
CA LEU A 214 76.09 -38.00 -48.38
C LEU A 214 75.58 -38.06 -46.94
N LEU A 215 76.47 -37.96 -45.95
CA LEU A 215 76.09 -37.90 -44.53
C LEU A 215 75.28 -36.63 -44.22
N LEU A 216 75.75 -35.46 -44.68
CA LEU A 216 75.06 -34.19 -44.50
C LEU A 216 73.71 -34.14 -45.24
N GLU A 217 73.61 -34.74 -46.44
CA GLU A 217 72.34 -34.86 -47.15
C GLU A 217 71.31 -35.69 -46.40
N ASP A 218 71.70 -36.81 -45.78
CA ASP A 218 70.77 -37.65 -45.02
C ASP A 218 70.41 -37.00 -43.67
N GLU A 219 71.36 -36.34 -43.00
CA GLU A 219 71.10 -35.55 -41.79
C GLU A 219 70.13 -34.38 -42.07
N ILE A 220 70.28 -33.69 -43.21
CA ILE A 220 69.33 -32.67 -43.68
C ILE A 220 67.96 -33.29 -44.00
N LYS A 221 67.90 -34.45 -44.67
CA LYS A 221 66.63 -35.16 -44.93
C LYS A 221 65.92 -35.56 -43.63
N GLN A 222 66.65 -36.07 -42.64
CA GLN A 222 66.10 -36.41 -41.34
C GLN A 222 65.59 -35.15 -40.60
N SER A 223 66.38 -34.08 -40.57
CA SER A 223 65.96 -32.78 -39.99
C SER A 223 64.69 -32.23 -40.66
N GLN A 224 64.63 -32.25 -42.00
CA GLN A 224 63.44 -31.83 -42.75
C GLN A 224 62.23 -32.71 -42.43
N LYS A 225 62.40 -34.04 -42.37
CA LYS A 225 61.33 -34.98 -42.03
C LYS A 225 60.76 -34.70 -40.64
N THR A 226 61.61 -34.54 -39.62
CA THR A 226 61.18 -34.21 -38.25
C THR A 226 60.42 -32.89 -38.22
N ARG A 227 60.96 -31.84 -38.86
CA ARG A 227 60.28 -30.53 -38.92
C ARG A 227 58.94 -30.54 -39.66
N VAL A 228 58.82 -31.31 -40.73
CA VAL A 228 57.53 -31.51 -41.43
C VAL A 228 56.52 -32.17 -40.49
N GLN A 229 56.96 -33.19 -39.75
CA GLN A 229 56.12 -33.91 -38.79
C GLN A 229 55.67 -32.98 -37.64
N GLU A 230 56.59 -32.22 -37.03
CA GLU A 230 56.29 -31.17 -36.05
C GLU A 230 55.27 -30.15 -36.59
N THR A 231 55.46 -29.63 -37.82
CA THR A 231 54.48 -28.69 -38.40
C THR A 231 53.11 -29.31 -38.63
N SER A 232 53.03 -30.62 -38.92
CA SER A 232 51.74 -31.30 -39.07
C SER A 232 51.00 -31.47 -37.74
N GLU A 233 51.73 -31.76 -36.65
CA GLU A 233 51.16 -31.86 -35.29
C GLU A 233 50.67 -30.49 -34.79
N LEU A 234 51.44 -29.42 -35.04
CA LEU A 234 51.02 -28.05 -34.73
C LEU A 234 49.78 -27.62 -35.54
N LEU A 235 49.66 -28.04 -36.80
CA LEU A 235 48.50 -27.73 -37.63
C LEU A 235 47.23 -28.41 -37.09
N VAL A 236 47.33 -29.67 -36.64
CA VAL A 236 46.22 -30.36 -35.95
C VAL A 236 45.83 -29.64 -34.64
N GLN A 237 46.80 -29.21 -33.83
CA GLN A 237 46.53 -28.46 -32.59
C GLN A 237 45.84 -27.12 -32.86
N ILE A 238 46.23 -26.40 -33.92
CA ILE A 238 45.59 -25.14 -34.32
C ILE A 238 44.12 -25.38 -34.72
N GLU A 239 43.85 -26.45 -35.48
CA GLU A 239 42.49 -26.73 -35.96
C GLU A 239 41.57 -27.23 -34.83
N THR A 240 42.07 -28.00 -33.85
CA THR A 240 41.27 -28.39 -32.67
C THR A 240 40.98 -27.20 -31.74
N ILE A 241 41.95 -26.31 -31.49
CA ILE A 241 41.74 -25.08 -30.70
C ILE A 241 40.72 -24.16 -31.39
N LYS A 242 40.76 -24.07 -32.72
CA LYS A 242 39.80 -23.30 -33.54
C LYS A 242 38.39 -23.89 -33.48
N GLU A 243 38.24 -25.21 -33.46
CA GLU A 243 36.93 -25.86 -33.28
C GLU A 243 36.41 -25.71 -31.84
N GLU A 244 37.25 -25.80 -30.82
CA GLU A 244 36.90 -25.43 -29.44
C GLU A 244 36.41 -23.97 -29.32
N LEU A 245 37.08 -23.04 -30.01
CA LEU A 245 36.69 -21.63 -30.04
C LEU A 245 35.34 -21.42 -30.74
N MET A 246 35.09 -22.07 -31.88
CA MET A 246 33.75 -22.01 -32.51
C MET A 246 32.65 -22.58 -31.60
N ASN A 247 32.92 -23.69 -30.90
CA ASN A 247 31.97 -24.28 -29.97
C ASN A 247 31.67 -23.34 -28.79
N LYS A 248 32.70 -22.73 -28.18
CA LYS A 248 32.55 -21.72 -27.11
C LYS A 248 31.79 -20.47 -27.59
N ILE A 249 32.02 -20.00 -28.82
CA ILE A 249 31.27 -18.88 -29.41
C ILE A 249 29.79 -19.26 -29.62
N SER A 250 29.51 -20.45 -30.17
CA SER A 250 28.15 -20.98 -30.37
C SER A 250 27.38 -21.14 -29.05
N GLU A 251 28.06 -21.59 -27.99
CA GLU A 251 27.50 -21.73 -26.66
C GLU A 251 27.24 -20.37 -26.00
N GLN A 252 28.19 -19.43 -26.08
CA GLN A 252 27.99 -18.05 -25.62
C GLN A 252 26.81 -17.37 -26.33
N GLN A 253 26.67 -17.54 -27.65
CA GLN A 253 25.56 -17.01 -28.45
C GLN A 253 24.19 -17.48 -27.91
N LYS A 254 24.05 -18.78 -27.60
CA LYS A 254 22.82 -19.33 -27.00
C LYS A 254 22.52 -18.71 -25.63
N THR A 255 23.52 -18.59 -24.75
CA THR A 255 23.32 -17.94 -23.45
C THR A 255 23.00 -16.45 -23.55
N LEU A 256 23.41 -15.78 -24.64
CA LEU A 256 23.03 -14.40 -24.92
C LEU A 256 21.55 -14.31 -25.31
N GLU A 257 21.10 -15.14 -26.25
CA GLU A 257 19.67 -15.18 -26.63
C GLU A 257 18.77 -15.56 -25.44
N GLU A 258 19.21 -16.45 -24.56
CA GLU A 258 18.49 -16.80 -23.34
C GLU A 258 18.42 -15.60 -22.38
N LYS A 259 19.52 -14.86 -22.18
CA LYS A 259 19.52 -13.62 -21.39
C LYS A 259 18.59 -12.55 -21.99
N GLU A 260 18.52 -12.42 -23.32
CA GLU A 260 17.56 -11.51 -23.97
C GLU A 260 16.11 -11.93 -23.73
N LYS A 261 15.80 -13.23 -23.87
CA LYS A 261 14.48 -13.80 -23.54
C LYS A 261 14.10 -13.52 -22.09
N PHE A 262 15.03 -13.71 -21.14
CA PHE A 262 14.81 -13.38 -19.73
C PHE A 262 14.68 -11.86 -19.49
N ALA A 263 15.45 -11.01 -20.18
CA ALA A 263 15.37 -9.56 -20.03
C ALA A 263 14.01 -9.00 -20.47
N VAL A 264 13.42 -9.53 -21.56
CA VAL A 264 12.04 -9.21 -21.96
C VAL A 264 11.03 -9.63 -20.89
N LEU A 265 11.21 -10.82 -20.30
CA LEU A 265 10.31 -11.39 -19.29
C LEU A 265 10.39 -10.63 -17.95
N VAL A 266 11.59 -10.18 -17.53
CA VAL A 266 11.78 -9.27 -16.40
C VAL A 266 11.05 -7.94 -16.65
N LYS A 267 11.15 -7.38 -17.85
CA LYS A 267 10.53 -6.09 -18.19
C LYS A 267 8.99 -6.13 -18.20
N ASP A 268 8.41 -7.25 -18.62
CA ASP A 268 6.97 -7.52 -18.49
C ASP A 268 6.54 -7.70 -17.02
N LEU A 269 7.38 -8.34 -16.19
CA LEU A 269 7.15 -8.42 -14.74
C LEU A 269 7.26 -7.06 -14.04
N GLU A 270 8.21 -6.20 -14.41
CA GLU A 270 8.30 -4.81 -13.92
C GLU A 270 7.04 -4.01 -14.24
N LEU A 271 6.53 -4.11 -15.48
CA LEU A 271 5.27 -3.47 -15.88
C LEU A 271 4.08 -3.98 -15.07
N LYS A 272 4.01 -5.29 -14.79
CA LYS A 272 2.96 -5.89 -13.94
C LYS A 272 3.08 -5.47 -12.48
N ILE A 273 4.30 -5.38 -11.93
CA ILE A 273 4.56 -4.87 -10.57
C ILE A 273 4.12 -3.41 -10.46
N ASN A 274 4.47 -2.56 -11.44
CA ASN A 274 4.03 -1.16 -11.45
C ASN A 274 2.50 -1.03 -11.56
N PHE A 275 1.85 -1.82 -12.40
CA PHE A 275 0.38 -1.85 -12.50
C PHE A 275 -0.27 -2.26 -11.16
N LEU A 276 0.19 -3.36 -10.54
CA LEU A 276 -0.30 -3.84 -9.25
C LEU A 276 0.00 -2.86 -8.10
N SER A 277 1.14 -2.16 -8.14
CA SER A 277 1.48 -1.12 -7.16
C SER A 277 0.53 0.08 -7.25
N ASN A 278 0.17 0.51 -8.47
CA ASN A 278 -0.79 1.60 -8.67
C ASN A 278 -2.20 1.18 -8.22
N LEU A 279 -2.65 -0.02 -8.61
CA LEU A 279 -3.94 -0.58 -8.20
C LEU A 279 -4.02 -0.75 -6.67
N LYS A 280 -2.93 -1.15 -6.02
CA LYS A 280 -2.82 -1.22 -4.56
C LYS A 280 -2.99 0.16 -3.93
N GLY A 281 -2.30 1.19 -4.44
CA GLY A 281 -2.41 2.56 -3.94
C GLY A 281 -3.84 3.11 -4.04
N GLU A 282 -4.51 2.87 -5.18
CA GLU A 282 -5.89 3.29 -5.42
C GLU A 282 -6.89 2.57 -4.47
N LEU A 283 -6.64 1.30 -4.14
CA LEU A 283 -7.41 0.57 -3.12
C LEU A 283 -7.11 1.04 -1.69
N GLU A 284 -5.86 1.39 -1.36
CA GLU A 284 -5.48 1.96 -0.05
C GLU A 284 -6.10 3.35 0.16
N GLU A 285 -6.22 4.16 -0.88
CA GLU A 285 -6.89 5.47 -0.83
C GLU A 285 -8.43 5.34 -0.72
N GLN A 286 -9.03 4.35 -1.41
CA GLN A 286 -10.43 3.96 -1.18
C GLN A 286 -10.68 3.42 0.24
N LEU A 287 -9.70 2.75 0.85
CA LEU A 287 -9.78 2.30 2.24
C LEU A 287 -9.69 3.49 3.21
N ARG A 288 -8.78 4.44 2.95
CA ARG A 288 -8.63 5.68 3.73
C ARG A 288 -9.90 6.54 3.73
N THR A 289 -10.49 6.77 2.56
CA THR A 289 -11.72 7.58 2.44
C THR A 289 -12.87 6.93 3.22
N LYS A 290 -13.14 5.64 3.01
CA LYS A 290 -14.15 4.90 3.78
C LYS A 290 -13.85 4.85 5.28
N SER A 291 -12.58 4.82 5.69
CA SER A 291 -12.19 4.96 7.10
C SER A 291 -12.56 6.33 7.64
N GLN A 292 -12.31 7.41 6.88
CA GLN A 292 -12.69 8.78 7.25
C GLN A 292 -14.22 8.91 7.39
N ASP A 293 -14.97 8.37 6.43
CA ASP A 293 -16.44 8.36 6.44
C ASP A 293 -16.99 7.60 7.66
N THR A 294 -16.39 6.45 7.99
CA THR A 294 -16.78 5.63 9.15
C THR A 294 -16.54 6.36 10.47
N ILE A 295 -15.46 7.16 10.58
CA ILE A 295 -15.20 8.00 11.76
C ILE A 295 -16.26 9.11 11.87
N GLN A 296 -16.57 9.82 10.77
CA GLN A 296 -17.59 10.87 10.76
C GLN A 296 -18.98 10.33 11.15
N LEU A 297 -19.38 9.18 10.60
CA LEU A 297 -20.63 8.50 10.96
C LEU A 297 -20.64 8.02 12.42
N HIS A 298 -19.49 7.64 12.99
CA HIS A 298 -19.41 7.32 14.42
C HIS A 298 -19.59 8.56 15.29
N GLU A 299 -18.94 9.68 14.95
CA GLU A 299 -19.12 10.94 15.66
C GLU A 299 -20.57 11.44 15.61
N GLU A 300 -21.20 11.40 14.43
CA GLU A 300 -22.61 11.78 14.26
C GLU A 300 -23.54 10.87 15.07
N LYS A 301 -23.30 9.55 15.06
CA LYS A 301 -24.03 8.59 15.87
C LYS A 301 -23.92 8.88 17.38
N GLU A 302 -22.73 9.24 17.88
CA GLU A 302 -22.55 9.57 19.30
C GLU A 302 -23.19 10.94 19.65
N LYS A 303 -23.13 11.94 18.75
CA LYS A 303 -23.86 13.21 18.89
C LYS A 303 -25.39 12.98 18.97
N LEU A 304 -25.95 12.16 18.08
CA LEU A 304 -27.36 11.77 18.08
C LEU A 304 -27.74 10.95 19.33
N LYS A 305 -26.82 10.12 19.84
CA LYS A 305 -27.04 9.33 21.06
C LYS A 305 -27.09 10.21 22.32
N VAL A 306 -26.23 11.23 22.42
CA VAL A 306 -26.30 12.26 23.48
C VAL A 306 -27.63 13.01 23.42
N GLN A 307 -28.04 13.48 22.23
CA GLN A 307 -29.34 14.13 22.04
C GLN A 307 -30.53 13.22 22.41
N ASN A 308 -30.45 11.91 22.11
CA ASN A 308 -31.48 10.96 22.53
C ASN A 308 -31.52 10.75 24.06
N SER A 309 -30.39 10.81 24.77
CA SER A 309 -30.41 10.82 26.24
C SER A 309 -30.97 12.11 26.82
N GLU A 310 -30.64 13.28 26.25
CA GLU A 310 -31.19 14.59 26.66
C GLU A 310 -32.71 14.64 26.46
N LEU A 311 -33.21 14.17 25.31
CA LEU A 311 -34.64 14.07 25.02
C LEU A 311 -35.33 13.02 25.91
N GLY A 312 -34.64 11.94 26.27
CA GLY A 312 -35.14 10.94 27.22
C GLY A 312 -35.29 11.49 28.63
N GLU A 313 -34.34 12.28 29.11
CA GLU A 313 -34.39 12.97 30.40
C GLU A 313 -35.49 14.04 30.41
N GLN A 314 -35.61 14.84 29.34
CA GLN A 314 -36.73 15.78 29.16
C GLN A 314 -38.09 15.07 29.18
N ALA A 315 -38.24 13.93 28.49
CA ALA A 315 -39.46 13.14 28.51
C ALA A 315 -39.79 12.59 29.91
N SER A 316 -38.78 12.15 30.68
CA SER A 316 -38.96 11.72 32.07
C SER A 316 -39.44 12.88 32.96
N ASN A 317 -38.80 14.05 32.84
CA ASN A 317 -39.18 15.24 33.62
C ASN A 317 -40.61 15.70 33.29
N ILE A 318 -40.99 15.73 32.01
CA ILE A 318 -42.36 16.03 31.56
C ILE A 318 -43.35 14.99 32.11
N GLN A 319 -42.99 13.71 32.13
CA GLN A 319 -43.86 12.65 32.67
C GLN A 319 -44.08 12.81 34.18
N ASP A 320 -43.07 13.23 34.93
CA ASP A 320 -43.18 13.52 36.37
C ASP A 320 -43.98 14.80 36.67
N GLU A 321 -43.91 15.82 35.81
CA GLU A 321 -44.83 16.96 35.89
C GLU A 321 -46.27 16.57 35.56
N GLU A 322 -46.48 15.75 34.54
CA GLU A 322 -47.82 15.22 34.19
C GLU A 322 -48.40 14.37 35.33
N ASN A 323 -47.56 13.56 36.00
CA ASN A 323 -47.94 12.79 37.18
C ASN A 323 -48.35 13.69 38.36
N LYS A 324 -47.57 14.75 38.67
CA LYS A 324 -47.92 15.73 39.72
C LYS A 324 -49.25 16.44 39.41
N LEU A 325 -49.40 16.96 38.20
CA LEU A 325 -50.63 17.65 37.76
C LEU A 325 -51.85 16.70 37.75
N ARG A 326 -51.64 15.42 37.42
CA ARG A 326 -52.66 14.36 37.47
C ARG A 326 -53.09 14.08 38.91
N GLU A 327 -52.17 14.04 39.88
CA GLU A 327 -52.51 13.91 41.29
C GLU A 327 -53.18 15.16 41.86
N GLU A 328 -52.69 16.36 41.58
CA GLU A 328 -53.35 17.62 41.94
C GLU A 328 -54.79 17.68 41.41
N LYS A 329 -54.99 17.33 40.14
CA LYS A 329 -56.32 17.21 39.53
C LYS A 329 -57.19 16.17 40.24
N ALA A 330 -56.64 15.05 40.67
CA ALA A 330 -57.36 14.05 41.45
C ALA A 330 -57.70 14.53 42.87
N VAL A 331 -56.88 15.39 43.49
CA VAL A 331 -57.18 16.06 44.78
C VAL A 331 -58.27 17.12 44.60
N GLN A 332 -58.17 17.96 43.57
CA GLN A 332 -59.20 18.95 43.23
C GLN A 332 -60.54 18.27 42.91
N GLN A 333 -60.54 17.19 42.14
CA GLN A 333 -61.76 16.42 41.84
C GLN A 333 -62.40 15.83 43.11
N ARG A 334 -61.59 15.28 44.03
CA ARG A 334 -62.06 14.84 45.36
C ARG A 334 -62.72 16.00 46.11
N LYS A 335 -62.09 17.18 46.13
CA LYS A 335 -62.64 18.38 46.80
C LYS A 335 -63.94 18.89 46.17
N ILE A 336 -64.05 18.85 44.84
CA ILE A 336 -65.30 19.17 44.12
C ILE A 336 -66.40 18.19 44.52
N SER A 337 -66.13 16.88 44.59
CA SER A 337 -67.12 15.89 45.02
C SER A 337 -67.49 15.97 46.50
N GLU A 338 -66.61 16.45 47.38
CA GLU A 338 -66.96 16.82 48.76
C GLU A 338 -67.90 18.04 48.80
N LEU A 339 -67.56 19.10 48.07
CA LEU A 339 -68.38 20.33 48.02
C LEU A 339 -69.76 20.05 47.40
N GLN A 340 -69.84 19.19 46.39
CA GLN A 340 -71.11 18.72 45.83
C GLN A 340 -71.97 17.99 46.87
N LYS A 341 -71.39 17.08 47.66
CA LYS A 341 -72.12 16.38 48.74
C LYS A 341 -72.59 17.32 49.86
N LEU A 342 -71.80 18.35 50.16
CA LEU A 342 -72.20 19.39 51.12
C LEU A 342 -73.30 20.28 50.55
N LEU A 343 -73.25 20.61 49.26
CA LEU A 343 -74.29 21.37 48.57
C LEU A 343 -75.61 20.60 48.54
N THR A 344 -75.61 19.33 48.09
CA THR A 344 -76.86 18.53 48.06
C THR A 344 -77.45 18.34 49.44
N LYS A 345 -76.63 18.18 50.48
CA LYS A 345 -77.11 18.15 51.88
C LYS A 345 -77.71 19.48 52.33
N GLY A 346 -77.14 20.60 51.88
CA GLY A 346 -77.71 21.94 52.10
C GLY A 346 -79.00 22.18 51.32
N GLU A 347 -79.12 21.63 50.11
CA GLU A 347 -80.34 21.65 49.30
C GLU A 347 -81.45 20.81 49.95
N ASP A 348 -81.14 19.59 50.43
CA ASP A 348 -82.06 18.75 51.21
C ASP A 348 -82.53 19.44 52.50
N GLU A 349 -81.61 20.09 53.23
CA GLU A 349 -81.94 20.87 54.43
C GLU A 349 -82.80 22.11 54.11
N LEU A 350 -82.54 22.80 53.01
CA LEU A 350 -83.33 23.92 52.54
C LEU A 350 -84.74 23.47 52.12
N ILE A 351 -84.86 22.37 51.37
CA ILE A 351 -86.16 21.75 51.01
C ILE A 351 -86.93 21.33 52.26
N ALA A 352 -86.26 20.76 53.26
CA ALA A 352 -86.87 20.39 54.53
C ALA A 352 -87.34 21.61 55.34
N LEU A 353 -86.57 22.71 55.35
CA LEU A 353 -86.95 23.98 55.97
C LEU A 353 -88.10 24.67 55.21
N GLN A 354 -88.07 24.68 53.89
CA GLN A 354 -89.12 25.24 53.03
C GLN A 354 -90.43 24.46 53.20
N LYS A 355 -90.38 23.14 53.33
CA LYS A 355 -91.54 22.30 53.66
C LYS A 355 -92.07 22.55 55.07
N LYS A 356 -91.20 22.76 56.07
CA LYS A 356 -91.61 23.19 57.42
C LYS A 356 -92.28 24.57 57.38
N LEU A 357 -91.73 25.52 56.66
CA LEU A 357 -92.28 26.88 56.51
C LEU A 357 -93.64 26.84 55.80
N TYR A 358 -93.78 26.07 54.72
CA TYR A 358 -95.06 25.82 54.05
C TYR A 358 -96.10 25.19 54.99
N ASN A 359 -95.71 24.20 55.80
CA ASN A 359 -96.61 23.60 56.79
C ASN A 359 -97.04 24.62 57.88
N VAL A 360 -96.11 25.42 58.40
CA VAL A 360 -96.40 26.49 59.38
C VAL A 360 -97.26 27.59 58.76
N GLN A 361 -97.05 27.93 57.49
CA GLN A 361 -97.88 28.87 56.75
C GLN A 361 -99.29 28.33 56.56
N ASN A 362 -99.45 27.06 56.19
CA ASN A 362 -100.77 26.43 56.04
C ASN A 362 -101.52 26.36 57.39
N GLU A 363 -100.83 25.97 58.45
CA GLU A 363 -101.36 25.96 59.82
C GLU A 363 -101.77 27.38 60.27
N ALA A 364 -100.92 28.38 60.05
CA ALA A 364 -101.23 29.77 60.35
C ALA A 364 -102.41 30.29 59.51
N THR A 365 -102.51 29.94 58.22
CA THR A 365 -103.68 30.29 57.41
C THR A 365 -104.95 29.57 57.85
N PHE A 366 -104.85 28.32 58.31
CA PHE A 366 -105.98 27.56 58.85
C PHE A 366 -106.49 28.18 60.17
N GLN A 367 -105.57 28.58 61.06
CA GLN A 367 -105.90 29.32 62.28
C GLN A 367 -106.48 30.71 61.96
N ILE A 368 -105.95 31.41 60.95
CA ILE A 368 -106.52 32.69 60.49
C ILE A 368 -107.93 32.50 59.90
N THR A 369 -108.20 31.43 59.14
CA THR A 369 -109.56 31.15 58.65
C THR A 369 -110.51 30.79 59.79
N ALA A 370 -110.09 29.94 60.75
CA ALA A 370 -110.91 29.60 61.90
C ALA A 370 -111.24 30.83 62.79
N LEU A 371 -110.25 31.70 63.04
CA LEU A 371 -110.47 32.97 63.75
C LEU A 371 -111.31 33.96 62.92
N SER A 372 -111.25 33.91 61.60
CA SER A 372 -112.12 34.71 60.73
C SER A 372 -113.56 34.21 60.76
N GLU A 373 -113.77 32.89 60.77
CA GLU A 373 -115.08 32.24 60.93
C GLU A 373 -115.68 32.56 62.31
N GLU A 374 -114.88 32.49 63.39
CA GLU A 374 -115.27 32.91 64.74
C GLU A 374 -115.63 34.40 64.79
N VAL A 375 -114.84 35.28 64.15
CA VAL A 375 -115.17 36.71 64.04
C VAL A 375 -116.45 36.96 63.23
N THR A 376 -116.73 36.19 62.17
CA THR A 376 -118.02 36.30 61.47
C THR A 376 -119.18 35.80 62.32
N HIS A 377 -119.03 34.69 63.06
CA HIS A 377 -120.06 34.22 64.00
C HIS A 377 -120.33 35.27 65.08
N LEU A 378 -119.30 35.87 65.67
CA LEU A 378 -119.44 36.91 66.69
C LEU A 378 -120.05 38.22 66.12
N LEU A 379 -119.91 38.48 64.82
CA LEU A 379 -120.60 39.59 64.15
C LEU A 379 -122.09 39.26 63.90
N GLU A 380 -122.40 38.05 63.45
CA GLU A 380 -123.79 37.58 63.27
C GLU A 380 -124.53 37.49 64.61
N GLU A 381 -123.88 36.94 65.64
CA GLU A 381 -124.39 36.90 67.02
C GLU A 381 -124.61 38.31 67.58
N LYS A 382 -123.70 39.25 67.30
CA LYS A 382 -123.88 40.66 67.66
C LYS A 382 -125.07 41.30 66.94
N GLU A 383 -125.30 41.03 65.66
CA GLU A 383 -126.49 41.54 64.95
C GLU A 383 -127.79 40.86 65.41
N HIS A 384 -127.74 39.57 65.76
CA HIS A 384 -128.84 38.87 66.43
C HIS A 384 -129.16 39.54 67.78
N LEU A 385 -128.17 39.70 68.66
CA LEU A 385 -128.33 40.34 69.97
C LEU A 385 -128.75 41.82 69.87
N TRP A 386 -128.35 42.53 68.81
CA TRP A 386 -128.81 43.90 68.56
C TRP A 386 -130.29 43.93 68.12
N SER A 387 -130.68 42.98 67.26
CA SER A 387 -132.06 42.80 66.81
C SER A 387 -132.99 42.34 67.95
N GLU A 388 -132.53 41.39 68.76
CA GLU A 388 -133.18 40.92 69.98
C GLU A 388 -133.31 42.05 71.00
N LYS A 389 -132.24 42.82 71.24
CA LYS A 389 -132.30 44.02 72.09
C LYS A 389 -133.34 45.02 71.58
N SER A 390 -133.38 45.29 70.27
CA SER A 390 -134.38 46.20 69.69
C SER A 390 -135.81 45.67 69.85
N LEU A 391 -136.02 44.36 69.71
CA LEU A 391 -137.32 43.71 69.92
C LEU A 391 -137.72 43.75 71.41
N LEU A 392 -136.78 43.49 72.31
CA LEU A 392 -136.95 43.56 73.75
C LEU A 392 -137.19 45.00 74.23
N GLU A 393 -136.58 46.02 73.66
CA GLU A 393 -136.87 47.43 73.99
C GLU A 393 -138.30 47.81 73.58
N VAL A 394 -138.78 47.35 72.41
CA VAL A 394 -140.19 47.49 72.01
C VAL A 394 -141.13 46.69 72.93
N GLN A 395 -140.73 45.49 73.36
CA GLN A 395 -141.52 44.68 74.29
C GLN A 395 -141.53 45.24 75.71
N ILE A 396 -140.43 45.84 76.17
CA ILE A 396 -140.32 46.55 77.45
C ILE A 396 -141.21 47.78 77.44
N GLU A 397 -141.20 48.60 76.38
CA GLU A 397 -142.05 49.80 76.35
C GLU A 397 -143.54 49.43 76.27
N ARG A 398 -143.90 48.36 75.54
CA ARG A 398 -145.27 47.78 75.59
C ARG A 398 -145.61 47.24 76.98
N SER A 399 -144.74 46.42 77.57
CA SER A 399 -144.95 45.82 78.90
C SER A 399 -144.98 46.88 80.00
N LYS A 400 -144.31 48.01 79.83
CA LYS A 400 -144.34 49.19 80.70
C LYS A 400 -145.65 49.96 80.57
N GLN A 401 -146.18 50.13 79.36
CA GLN A 401 -147.52 50.67 79.14
C GLN A 401 -148.59 49.76 79.78
N GLU A 402 -148.54 48.46 79.52
CA GLU A 402 -149.39 47.44 80.15
C GLU A 402 -149.20 47.42 81.67
N SER A 403 -147.98 47.61 82.18
CA SER A 403 -147.69 47.69 83.62
C SER A 403 -148.21 48.98 84.25
N MET A 404 -148.30 50.10 83.54
CA MET A 404 -148.96 51.30 84.05
C MET A 404 -150.48 51.08 84.19
N GLU A 405 -151.11 50.38 83.24
CA GLU A 405 -152.51 49.97 83.33
C GLU A 405 -152.75 48.92 84.43
N ILE A 406 -151.83 47.96 84.59
CA ILE A 406 -151.87 46.95 85.65
C ILE A 406 -151.59 47.57 87.03
N VAL A 407 -150.67 48.54 87.16
CA VAL A 407 -150.43 49.25 88.43
C VAL A 407 -151.65 50.07 88.82
N ALA A 408 -152.26 50.83 87.89
CA ALA A 408 -153.52 51.52 88.17
C ALA A 408 -154.65 50.57 88.62
N ARG A 409 -154.62 49.30 88.19
CA ARG A 409 -155.54 48.24 88.60
C ARG A 409 -155.13 47.51 89.89
N LEU A 410 -153.84 47.40 90.18
CA LEU A 410 -153.30 46.76 91.38
C LEU A 410 -153.24 47.72 92.57
N GLU A 411 -153.14 49.03 92.37
CA GLU A 411 -153.40 50.03 93.42
C GLU A 411 -154.84 49.89 93.94
N TYR A 412 -155.79 49.58 93.05
CA TYR A 412 -157.18 49.25 93.40
C TYR A 412 -157.36 47.87 94.06
N GLN A 413 -156.43 46.91 93.87
CA GLN A 413 -156.51 45.57 94.49
C GLN A 413 -155.61 45.38 95.73
N ASN A 414 -154.55 46.16 95.93
CA ASN A 414 -153.75 46.09 97.16
C ASN A 414 -154.52 46.64 98.37
N THR A 415 -155.38 47.65 98.13
CA THR A 415 -156.44 48.07 99.05
C THR A 415 -157.44 46.96 99.41
N GLU A 416 -157.52 45.89 98.61
CA GLU A 416 -158.37 44.72 98.84
C GLU A 416 -157.62 43.55 99.51
N LEU A 417 -156.38 43.24 99.08
CA LEU A 417 -155.65 42.04 99.52
C LEU A 417 -154.76 42.20 100.76
N GLN A 418 -154.39 43.42 101.18
CA GLN A 418 -153.80 43.63 102.52
C GLN A 418 -154.70 43.11 103.65
N ASN A 419 -155.99 42.91 103.40
CA ASN A 419 -156.93 42.33 104.35
C ASN A 419 -156.74 40.82 104.62
N LYS A 420 -155.97 40.07 103.80
CA LYS A 420 -156.00 38.59 103.79
C LYS A 420 -154.77 37.81 104.31
N ILE A 421 -153.52 38.19 103.99
CA ILE A 421 -152.34 37.27 103.90
C ILE A 421 -151.71 36.73 105.22
N ARG A 422 -152.54 36.53 106.25
CA ARG A 422 -152.18 36.48 107.67
C ARG A 422 -151.97 35.00 108.16
N ASP A 423 -151.16 34.19 107.40
CA ASP A 423 -151.25 32.70 107.15
C ASP A 423 -150.14 31.67 107.69
N GLN A 424 -149.62 30.66 106.92
CA GLN A 424 -149.69 29.20 107.32
C GLN A 424 -148.53 28.09 107.19
N ASP A 425 -147.49 28.13 106.33
CA ASP A 425 -146.75 26.93 105.74
C ASP A 425 -145.83 25.95 106.59
N GLU A 426 -145.40 24.76 106.06
CA GLU A 426 -144.73 23.65 106.86
C GLU A 426 -143.59 22.66 106.30
N LYS A 427 -143.86 21.45 105.70
CA LYS A 427 -143.50 20.11 106.35
C LYS A 427 -142.33 19.08 106.00
N LEU A 428 -142.05 18.55 104.79
CA LEU A 428 -141.58 17.11 104.56
C LEU A 428 -140.08 16.77 104.18
N LYS A 429 -139.55 15.50 104.34
CA LYS A 429 -138.10 15.08 104.07
C LYS A 429 -137.60 13.54 104.05
N ASN A 430 -136.64 13.02 103.15
CA ASN A 430 -135.51 11.91 103.26
C ASN A 430 -135.20 10.73 102.14
N GLN A 431 -133.97 10.03 102.10
CA GLN A 431 -133.51 8.56 101.72
C GLN A 431 -132.61 7.97 100.47
N GLU A 432 -131.85 6.80 100.65
CA GLU A 432 -131.24 5.57 99.84
C GLU A 432 -129.94 5.36 98.85
N ASP A 433 -129.28 4.12 98.69
CA ASP A 433 -128.05 3.67 97.81
C ASP A 433 -127.58 2.09 97.62
N ALA A 434 -126.62 1.67 96.68
CA ALA A 434 -125.45 0.61 96.69
C ALA A 434 -125.17 -0.74 95.76
N PHE A 435 -123.87 -1.09 95.37
CA PHE A 435 -123.06 -2.44 95.16
C PHE A 435 -122.71 -3.31 93.80
N VAL A 436 -121.53 -4.09 93.63
CA VAL A 436 -121.07 -5.03 92.45
C VAL A 436 -119.72 -5.99 92.53
N LYS A 437 -119.39 -7.06 91.67
CA LYS A 437 -118.07 -7.93 91.54
C LYS A 437 -117.81 -9.02 90.35
N LEU A 438 -116.57 -9.64 90.04
CA LEU A 438 -116.22 -10.77 89.00
C LEU A 438 -114.74 -11.51 88.90
N SER A 439 -114.46 -12.66 88.13
CA SER A 439 -113.18 -13.14 87.32
C SER A 439 -112.41 -14.59 87.40
N GLU A 440 -111.80 -15.20 86.28
CA GLU A 440 -110.81 -16.41 86.10
C GLU A 440 -110.30 -16.71 84.57
N GLU A 441 -109.45 -17.64 83.94
CA GLU A 441 -108.33 -18.72 84.05
C GLU A 441 -107.71 -19.23 82.62
N HIS A 442 -106.51 -19.91 82.38
CA HIS A 442 -105.99 -20.58 81.06
C HIS A 442 -104.60 -21.44 80.99
N LYS A 443 -104.25 -22.31 79.95
CA LYS A 443 -103.07 -23.33 79.98
C LYS A 443 -102.43 -24.09 78.68
N LYS A 444 -101.05 -24.15 78.45
CA LYS A 444 -100.06 -25.16 77.76
C LYS A 444 -99.69 -25.35 76.19
N LEU A 445 -98.64 -26.19 75.78
CA LEU A 445 -97.76 -26.24 74.49
C LEU A 445 -96.99 -27.61 74.07
N GLU A 446 -96.37 -27.84 72.82
CA GLU A 446 -95.65 -29.12 72.25
C GLU A 446 -94.56 -29.03 71.00
N VAL A 447 -93.99 -30.10 70.26
CA VAL A 447 -92.52 -30.29 69.69
C VAL A 447 -92.03 -31.08 68.29
N GLN A 448 -90.88 -30.70 67.53
CA GLN A 448 -89.69 -31.30 66.60
C GLN A 448 -89.55 -32.05 65.12
N PHE A 449 -88.31 -32.08 64.39
CA PHE A 449 -87.57 -33.08 63.35
C PHE A 449 -86.67 -32.68 62.02
N GLN A 450 -85.74 -33.52 61.33
CA GLN A 450 -84.66 -33.26 60.18
C GLN A 450 -83.96 -34.44 59.23
N ASN A 451 -83.18 -34.23 58.04
CA ASN A 451 -82.21 -35.16 57.18
C ASN A 451 -81.44 -34.53 55.85
N SER A 452 -80.59 -35.01 54.79
CA SER A 452 -79.64 -36.14 54.23
C SER A 452 -78.81 -35.96 52.77
N GLU A 453 -77.97 -36.92 52.16
CA GLU A 453 -77.39 -37.22 50.69
C GLU A 453 -75.89 -37.05 49.98
N GLU A 454 -75.47 -37.67 48.77
CA GLU A 454 -74.04 -37.84 48.07
C GLU A 454 -73.80 -38.14 46.43
N ASN A 455 -72.55 -38.27 45.73
CA ASN A 455 -72.21 -38.55 44.21
C ASN A 455 -70.69 -38.79 43.54
N PRO A 456 -70.37 -39.55 42.37
CA PRO A 456 -69.02 -39.91 41.61
C PRO A 456 -68.81 -39.73 39.98
N LYS A 457 -67.88 -40.20 39.00
CA LYS A 457 -66.38 -40.61 38.68
C LYS A 457 -65.96 -41.24 37.20
N THR A 458 -64.80 -41.04 36.41
CA THR A 458 -64.41 -41.71 35.00
C THR A 458 -62.94 -41.60 34.21
N THR A 459 -62.49 -42.52 33.24
CA THR A 459 -61.71 -42.45 31.83
C THR A 459 -60.13 -42.69 31.35
N GLU A 460 -59.83 -43.29 30.09
CA GLU A 460 -58.75 -43.23 28.91
C GLU A 460 -57.28 -43.94 28.58
N ARG A 461 -56.67 -43.94 27.30
CA ARG A 461 -55.54 -44.84 26.66
C ARG A 461 -54.28 -44.34 25.78
N LYS A 462 -53.12 -45.06 25.87
CA LYS A 462 -51.97 -45.25 24.89
C LYS A 462 -51.21 -46.62 25.08
N ILE A 463 -50.11 -47.12 24.42
CA ILE A 463 -49.52 -47.16 23.02
C ILE A 463 -47.94 -47.03 22.95
N GLU A 464 -47.17 -48.08 22.50
CA GLU A 464 -45.76 -48.15 21.92
C GLU A 464 -45.21 -49.62 21.86
N GLU A 465 -45.26 -50.37 20.73
CA GLU A 465 -44.54 -51.68 20.52
C GLU A 465 -44.67 -52.25 19.07
N ILE A 466 -43.91 -53.32 18.73
CA ILE A 466 -43.80 -54.10 17.45
C ILE A 466 -42.72 -53.64 16.44
N LYS A 467 -41.65 -54.44 16.25
CA LYS A 467 -40.63 -54.22 15.19
C LYS A 467 -39.86 -55.46 14.65
N GLU A 468 -40.10 -56.69 15.11
CA GLU A 468 -39.28 -57.87 14.73
C GLU A 468 -40.10 -59.01 14.09
N GLN A 469 -40.07 -59.16 12.75
CA GLN A 469 -40.68 -60.32 12.06
C GLN A 469 -40.15 -60.58 10.61
N PHE A 470 -38.85 -60.36 10.33
CA PHE A 470 -38.27 -60.59 8.99
C PHE A 470 -37.00 -61.46 9.00
N GLN A 471 -37.14 -62.79 8.90
CA GLN A 471 -36.01 -63.72 8.74
C GLN A 471 -36.50 -65.10 8.24
N LYS A 472 -36.68 -65.32 6.91
CA LYS A 472 -37.15 -66.64 6.41
C LYS A 472 -36.87 -67.07 4.95
N ASP A 473 -36.12 -66.32 4.15
CA ASP A 473 -36.04 -66.54 2.68
C ASP A 473 -34.64 -67.01 2.17
N ILE A 474 -34.16 -68.20 2.58
CA ILE A 474 -32.80 -68.69 2.23
C ILE A 474 -32.76 -70.06 1.49
N ASP A 475 -33.74 -70.95 1.71
CA ASP A 475 -33.59 -72.39 1.43
C ASP A 475 -33.88 -72.82 -0.03
N ARG A 476 -33.16 -72.28 -1.05
CA ARG A 476 -33.52 -72.49 -2.48
C ARG A 476 -32.38 -72.61 -3.51
N LEU A 477 -31.23 -73.23 -3.20
CA LEU A 477 -30.07 -73.27 -4.14
C LEU A 477 -29.37 -74.63 -4.38
N GLU A 478 -29.84 -75.75 -3.83
CA GLU A 478 -29.07 -77.02 -3.83
C GLU A 478 -29.24 -77.93 -5.08
N GLU A 479 -29.96 -77.52 -6.11
CA GLU A 479 -30.46 -78.44 -7.18
C GLU A 479 -29.47 -78.77 -8.32
N ASN A 480 -28.37 -78.02 -8.49
CA ASN A 480 -27.60 -77.94 -9.76
C ASN A 480 -26.51 -79.01 -10.03
N ILE A 481 -26.34 -80.07 -9.22
CA ILE A 481 -25.06 -80.82 -9.18
C ILE A 481 -24.96 -82.05 -10.12
N GLU A 482 -26.06 -82.69 -10.55
CA GLU A 482 -26.01 -84.10 -11.01
C GLU A 482 -25.52 -84.35 -12.47
N ASP A 483 -25.53 -83.35 -13.37
CA ASP A 483 -25.41 -83.59 -14.82
C ASP A 483 -24.01 -84.00 -15.37
N LEU A 484 -22.91 -83.76 -14.65
CA LEU A 484 -21.55 -83.81 -15.21
C LEU A 484 -21.00 -85.20 -15.58
N LYS A 485 -21.70 -86.29 -15.24
CA LYS A 485 -21.12 -87.65 -15.06
C LYS A 485 -20.76 -88.42 -16.35
N ARG A 486 -21.04 -87.89 -17.54
CA ARG A 486 -21.26 -88.69 -18.77
C ARG A 486 -20.11 -88.79 -19.79
N ASN A 487 -18.99 -88.10 -19.59
CA ASN A 487 -18.01 -87.82 -20.66
C ASN A 487 -16.78 -88.75 -20.77
N LEU A 488 -16.67 -89.82 -19.98
CA LEU A 488 -15.38 -90.50 -19.73
C LEU A 488 -14.97 -91.63 -20.71
N GLU A 489 -15.83 -92.07 -21.63
CA GLU A 489 -15.72 -93.41 -22.23
C GLU A 489 -14.89 -93.52 -23.53
N MET A 490 -14.78 -92.46 -24.34
CA MET A 490 -14.16 -92.52 -25.69
C MET A 490 -12.61 -92.44 -25.70
N LYS A 491 -11.92 -93.37 -25.02
CA LYS A 491 -10.45 -93.28 -24.79
C LYS A 491 -9.64 -94.59 -25.00
N GLY A 492 -10.19 -95.61 -25.64
CA GLY A 492 -9.57 -96.95 -25.74
C GLY A 492 -8.61 -97.20 -26.92
N ASP A 493 -9.06 -97.00 -28.16
CA ASP A 493 -8.47 -97.68 -29.34
C ASP A 493 -7.14 -97.11 -29.88
N GLU A 494 -6.62 -96.04 -29.27
CA GLU A 494 -5.45 -95.28 -29.74
C GLU A 494 -4.10 -96.05 -29.57
N VAL A 495 -4.12 -97.27 -29.02
CA VAL A 495 -2.95 -97.98 -28.47
C VAL A 495 -2.21 -98.89 -29.47
N SER A 496 -2.89 -99.49 -30.45
CA SER A 496 -2.33 -100.64 -31.19
C SER A 496 -1.38 -100.29 -32.35
N THR A 497 -1.44 -99.08 -32.90
CA THR A 497 -0.60 -98.63 -34.03
C THR A 497 0.85 -98.29 -33.62
N LEU A 498 1.19 -98.44 -32.35
CA LEU A 498 2.44 -97.94 -31.76
C LEU A 498 3.65 -98.87 -31.95
N ILE A 499 3.45 -100.17 -32.16
CA ILE A 499 4.50 -101.19 -31.95
C ILE A 499 5.51 -101.34 -33.10
N GLU A 500 5.08 -101.53 -34.37
CA GLU A 500 6.04 -101.86 -35.45
C GLU A 500 7.04 -100.73 -35.74
N ASN A 501 6.66 -99.49 -35.41
CA ASN A 501 7.54 -98.32 -35.47
C ASN A 501 8.84 -98.49 -34.63
N LEU A 502 8.84 -99.35 -33.61
CA LEU A 502 9.97 -99.54 -32.69
C LEU A 502 11.25 -100.10 -33.36
N ARG A 503 11.14 -100.97 -34.37
CA ARG A 503 12.34 -101.66 -34.94
C ARG A 503 13.18 -100.77 -35.84
N ASN A 504 12.54 -99.98 -36.71
CA ASN A 504 13.24 -99.00 -37.55
C ASN A 504 13.91 -97.90 -36.69
N ASN A 505 13.49 -97.74 -35.43
CA ASN A 505 14.16 -96.84 -34.49
C ASN A 505 15.48 -97.41 -33.95
N GLU A 506 15.74 -98.73 -33.94
CA GLU A 506 16.95 -99.29 -33.31
C GLU A 506 18.25 -99.01 -34.08
N VAL A 507 18.24 -99.18 -35.41
CA VAL A 507 19.41 -98.88 -36.26
C VAL A 507 19.65 -97.37 -36.32
N LYS A 508 18.58 -96.57 -36.33
CA LYS A 508 18.66 -95.12 -36.13
C LYS A 508 19.25 -94.80 -34.75
N LEU A 509 18.89 -95.54 -33.71
CA LEU A 509 19.41 -95.39 -32.35
C LEU A 509 20.94 -95.46 -32.35
N ARG A 510 21.54 -96.51 -32.95
CA ARG A 510 23.01 -96.68 -32.91
C ARG A 510 23.77 -95.56 -33.64
N LEU A 511 23.30 -95.15 -34.82
CA LEU A 511 23.89 -94.03 -35.56
C LEU A 511 23.64 -92.68 -34.86
N THR A 512 22.50 -92.53 -34.18
CA THR A 512 22.29 -91.37 -33.30
C THR A 512 23.15 -91.44 -32.06
N SER A 513 23.43 -92.59 -31.43
CA SER A 513 24.34 -92.71 -30.28
C SER A 513 25.79 -92.36 -30.62
N GLN A 514 26.27 -92.66 -31.83
CA GLN A 514 27.62 -92.25 -32.24
C GLN A 514 27.69 -90.75 -32.55
N LYS A 515 26.65 -90.19 -33.20
CA LYS A 515 26.52 -88.73 -33.36
C LYS A 515 26.40 -88.03 -32.01
N LEU A 516 25.60 -88.60 -31.11
CA LEU A 516 25.35 -88.15 -29.75
C LEU A 516 26.68 -87.97 -29.02
N ARG A 517 27.57 -88.98 -29.01
CA ARG A 517 28.89 -88.87 -28.37
C ARG A 517 29.76 -87.72 -28.91
N ILE A 518 29.74 -87.48 -30.22
CA ILE A 518 30.50 -86.36 -30.80
C ILE A 518 29.84 -85.02 -30.43
N THR A 519 28.51 -84.94 -30.41
CA THR A 519 27.80 -83.76 -29.93
C THR A 519 27.92 -83.55 -28.43
N GLU A 520 28.01 -84.60 -27.61
CA GLU A 520 28.24 -84.57 -26.16
C GLU A 520 29.62 -83.96 -25.86
N GLN A 521 30.67 -84.40 -26.57
CA GLN A 521 32.00 -83.81 -26.40
C GLN A 521 32.05 -82.34 -26.84
N LEU A 522 31.51 -82.02 -28.02
CA LEU A 522 31.44 -80.63 -28.51
C LEU A 522 30.51 -79.74 -27.67
N LEU A 523 29.57 -80.33 -26.94
CA LEU A 523 28.69 -79.65 -25.99
C LEU A 523 29.43 -79.41 -24.68
N ALA A 524 30.17 -80.39 -24.14
CA ALA A 524 31.01 -80.23 -22.94
C ALA A 524 32.12 -79.18 -23.14
N GLU A 525 32.84 -79.21 -24.28
CA GLU A 525 33.84 -78.19 -24.62
C GLU A 525 33.23 -76.78 -24.73
N LYS A 526 31.97 -76.69 -25.17
CA LYS A 526 31.22 -75.43 -25.15
C LYS A 526 30.74 -75.06 -23.75
N GLU A 527 30.24 -76.00 -22.96
CA GLU A 527 29.81 -75.77 -21.58
C GLU A 527 30.95 -75.23 -20.74
N ASP A 528 32.17 -75.76 -20.84
CA ASP A 528 33.34 -75.22 -20.14
C ASP A 528 33.77 -73.85 -20.70
N SER A 529 33.65 -73.64 -22.01
CA SER A 529 33.84 -72.31 -22.61
C SER A 529 32.77 -71.30 -22.16
N HIS A 530 31.55 -71.74 -21.83
CA HIS A 530 30.49 -70.92 -21.25
C HIS A 530 30.73 -70.69 -19.75
N ARG A 531 31.11 -71.72 -18.99
CA ARG A 531 31.48 -71.69 -17.57
C ARG A 531 32.57 -70.65 -17.31
N SER A 532 33.65 -70.66 -18.09
CA SER A 532 34.76 -69.69 -17.96
C SER A 532 34.43 -68.27 -18.47
N LYS A 533 33.28 -68.06 -19.13
CA LYS A 533 32.74 -66.73 -19.43
C LYS A 533 31.79 -66.28 -18.32
N GLU A 534 30.93 -67.16 -17.85
CA GLU A 534 30.00 -66.96 -16.74
C GLU A 534 30.75 -66.56 -15.46
N GLU A 535 31.83 -67.27 -15.10
CA GLU A 535 32.71 -66.92 -13.98
C GLU A 535 33.27 -65.49 -14.08
N LYS A 536 33.61 -65.03 -15.29
CA LYS A 536 34.10 -63.66 -15.53
C LYS A 536 32.99 -62.62 -15.44
N PHE A 537 31.80 -62.92 -15.96
CA PHE A 537 30.63 -62.05 -15.80
C PHE A 537 30.20 -61.95 -14.33
N GLN A 538 30.31 -63.02 -13.55
CA GLN A 538 30.00 -63.01 -12.11
C GLN A 538 31.03 -62.18 -11.31
N GLU A 539 32.32 -62.28 -11.63
CA GLU A 539 33.35 -61.45 -10.99
C GLU A 539 33.22 -59.96 -11.40
N GLU A 540 32.88 -59.67 -12.66
CA GLU A 540 32.55 -58.30 -13.11
C GLU A 540 31.28 -57.76 -12.42
N GLN A 541 30.22 -58.57 -12.33
CA GLN A 541 28.98 -58.21 -11.62
C GLN A 541 29.25 -57.91 -10.14
N LYS A 542 30.10 -58.71 -9.48
CA LYS A 542 30.54 -58.52 -8.08
C LYS A 542 31.29 -57.19 -7.91
N LEU A 543 32.24 -56.87 -8.79
CA LEU A 543 32.94 -55.59 -8.80
C LEU A 543 32.00 -54.40 -9.07
N LEU A 544 31.00 -54.57 -9.94
CA LEU A 544 29.96 -53.57 -10.18
C LEU A 544 29.06 -53.37 -8.94
N VAL A 545 28.70 -54.44 -8.23
CA VAL A 545 27.94 -54.37 -6.97
C VAL A 545 28.74 -53.66 -5.87
N GLU A 546 30.04 -53.94 -5.74
CA GLU A 546 30.92 -53.24 -4.79
C GLU A 546 31.08 -51.75 -5.14
N ARG A 547 31.16 -51.40 -6.43
CA ARG A 547 31.15 -50.02 -6.91
C ARG A 547 29.81 -49.31 -6.64
N VAL A 548 28.68 -50.02 -6.76
CA VAL A 548 27.36 -49.48 -6.40
C VAL A 548 27.24 -49.28 -4.89
N ALA A 549 27.74 -50.21 -4.07
CA ALA A 549 27.72 -50.09 -2.61
C ALA A 549 28.56 -48.91 -2.11
N THR A 550 29.80 -48.77 -2.60
CA THR A 550 30.68 -47.63 -2.26
C THR A 550 30.09 -46.30 -2.71
N MET A 551 29.55 -46.21 -3.93
CA MET A 551 28.87 -45.01 -4.42
C MET A 551 27.60 -44.68 -3.61
N THR A 552 26.84 -45.69 -3.18
CA THR A 552 25.68 -45.51 -2.28
C THR A 552 26.10 -44.92 -0.94
N GLY A 553 27.20 -45.41 -0.32
CA GLY A 553 27.75 -44.84 0.92
C GLY A 553 28.21 -43.38 0.77
N THR A 554 28.78 -42.99 -0.38
CA THR A 554 29.10 -41.58 -0.64
C THR A 554 27.85 -40.70 -0.80
N ILE A 555 26.77 -41.24 -1.39
CA ILE A 555 25.48 -40.54 -1.50
C ILE A 555 24.81 -40.39 -0.13
N GLU A 556 24.86 -41.39 0.74
CA GLU A 556 24.30 -41.32 2.10
C GLU A 556 25.04 -40.34 2.99
N THR A 557 26.38 -40.36 2.97
CA THR A 557 27.20 -39.40 3.72
C THR A 557 26.99 -37.96 3.23
N TYR A 558 26.87 -37.74 1.92
CA TYR A 558 26.51 -36.45 1.34
C TYR A 558 25.10 -35.98 1.75
N ARG A 559 24.09 -36.85 1.65
CA ARG A 559 22.71 -36.56 2.12
C ARG A 559 22.67 -36.20 3.61
N LYS A 560 23.47 -36.88 4.44
CA LYS A 560 23.58 -36.58 5.88
C LYS A 560 24.19 -35.20 6.14
N ALA A 561 25.20 -34.79 5.35
CA ALA A 561 25.76 -33.44 5.42
C ALA A 561 24.75 -32.36 4.97
N GLN A 562 23.97 -32.63 3.92
CA GLN A 562 22.87 -31.74 3.51
C GLN A 562 21.78 -31.61 4.58
N LEU A 563 21.39 -32.71 5.24
CA LEU A 563 20.40 -32.69 6.31
C LEU A 563 20.90 -31.90 7.54
N ASN A 564 22.16 -32.08 7.93
CA ASN A 564 22.77 -31.33 9.03
C ASN A 564 22.83 -29.82 8.74
N THR A 565 23.29 -29.44 7.55
CA THR A 565 23.38 -28.02 7.15
C THR A 565 21.99 -27.37 7.03
N ALA A 566 20.98 -28.10 6.53
CA ALA A 566 19.59 -27.63 6.55
C ALA A 566 19.07 -27.42 7.98
N LYS A 567 19.42 -28.30 8.93
CA LYS A 567 19.07 -28.14 10.35
C LYS A 567 19.75 -26.91 10.97
N GLU A 568 21.04 -26.71 10.75
CA GLU A 568 21.78 -25.53 11.23
C GLU A 568 21.22 -24.21 10.66
N ILE A 569 20.76 -24.21 9.41
CA ILE A 569 20.08 -23.06 8.79
C ILE A 569 18.74 -22.82 9.49
N SER A 570 17.94 -23.87 9.72
CA SER A 570 16.63 -23.78 10.38
C SER A 570 16.73 -23.27 11.83
N GLU A 571 17.76 -23.70 12.58
CA GLU A 571 18.02 -23.20 13.93
C GLU A 571 18.40 -21.71 13.91
N LYS A 572 19.32 -21.28 13.03
CA LYS A 572 19.68 -19.86 12.86
C LYS A 572 18.50 -18.98 12.42
N VAL A 573 17.63 -19.48 11.55
CA VAL A 573 16.40 -18.79 11.13
C VAL A 573 15.45 -18.62 12.31
N ASN A 574 15.28 -19.67 13.14
CA ASN A 574 14.42 -19.59 14.32
C ASN A 574 14.97 -18.64 15.40
N ASP A 575 16.29 -18.63 15.62
CA ASP A 575 16.96 -17.69 16.53
C ASP A 575 16.80 -16.23 16.06
N THR A 576 16.97 -15.97 14.75
CA THR A 576 16.79 -14.63 14.19
C THR A 576 15.33 -14.17 14.22
N LEU A 577 14.37 -15.05 13.97
CA LEU A 577 12.94 -14.76 14.11
C LEU A 577 12.58 -14.40 15.57
N THR A 578 13.03 -15.20 16.53
CA THR A 578 12.84 -14.93 17.98
C THR A 578 13.46 -13.58 18.39
N GLY A 579 14.59 -13.20 17.77
CA GLY A 579 15.20 -11.88 17.93
C GLY A 579 14.37 -10.73 17.37
N ILE A 580 13.70 -10.94 16.24
CA ILE A 580 12.77 -9.98 15.62
C ILE A 580 11.50 -9.84 16.47
N ASP A 581 10.93 -10.93 16.98
CA ASP A 581 9.76 -10.88 17.86
C ASP A 581 10.07 -10.10 19.15
N SER A 582 11.24 -10.33 19.76
CA SER A 582 11.73 -9.57 20.91
C SER A 582 11.99 -8.09 20.60
N PHE A 583 12.19 -7.73 19.33
CA PHE A 583 12.31 -6.34 18.87
C PHE A 583 10.93 -5.70 18.64
N SER A 584 9.95 -6.44 18.10
CA SER A 584 8.57 -5.97 17.93
C SER A 584 7.93 -5.57 19.26
N VAL A 585 8.03 -6.44 20.29
CA VAL A 585 7.48 -6.15 21.63
C VAL A 585 8.05 -4.85 22.20
N LYS A 586 9.37 -4.60 22.05
CA LYS A 586 10.00 -3.35 22.50
C LYS A 586 9.53 -2.13 21.70
N PHE A 587 9.17 -2.30 20.43
CA PHE A 587 8.60 -1.22 19.62
C PHE A 587 7.15 -0.91 20.04
N GLU A 588 6.35 -1.92 20.35
CA GLU A 588 5.00 -1.77 20.90
C GLU A 588 5.02 -1.09 22.28
N GLU A 589 5.92 -1.50 23.19
CA GLU A 589 6.18 -0.82 24.47
C GLU A 589 6.55 0.67 24.27
N CYS A 590 7.48 0.96 23.37
CA CYS A 590 7.89 2.33 23.06
C CYS A 590 6.75 3.17 22.47
N TYR A 591 5.91 2.58 21.62
CA TYR A 591 4.75 3.25 21.05
C TYR A 591 3.70 3.57 22.13
N GLY A 592 3.35 2.59 22.98
CA GLY A 592 2.42 2.79 24.09
C GLY A 592 2.92 3.82 25.12
N HIS A 593 4.24 3.92 25.34
CA HIS A 593 4.82 4.99 26.15
C HIS A 593 4.70 6.38 25.51
N LEU A 594 4.85 6.49 24.19
CA LEU A 594 4.63 7.74 23.45
C LEU A 594 3.16 8.15 23.46
N GLU A 595 2.25 7.21 23.18
CA GLU A 595 0.80 7.39 23.23
C GLU A 595 0.34 7.84 24.64
N SER A 596 0.76 7.15 25.70
CA SER A 596 0.46 7.53 27.09
C SER A 596 0.95 8.95 27.42
N ARG A 597 2.05 9.41 26.81
CA ARG A 597 2.55 10.78 26.99
C ARG A 597 1.77 11.80 26.16
N ILE A 598 1.33 11.45 24.95
CA ILE A 598 0.46 12.29 24.12
C ILE A 598 -0.87 12.50 24.83
N CYS A 599 -1.52 11.45 25.35
CA CYS A 599 -2.78 11.55 26.08
C CYS A 599 -2.69 12.44 27.33
N LYS A 600 -1.55 12.44 28.03
CA LYS A 600 -1.31 13.37 29.16
C LYS A 600 -1.26 14.82 28.70
N VAL A 601 -0.50 15.11 27.64
CA VAL A 601 -0.40 16.46 27.06
C VAL A 601 -1.75 16.94 26.49
N MET A 602 -2.55 16.04 25.92
CA MET A 602 -3.92 16.36 25.48
C MET A 602 -4.82 16.73 26.68
N ASN A 603 -4.82 15.93 27.75
CA ASN A 603 -5.59 16.26 28.95
C ASN A 603 -5.16 17.58 29.59
N GLU A 604 -3.86 17.88 29.63
CA GLU A 604 -3.32 19.17 30.10
C GLU A 604 -3.76 20.34 29.20
N LEU A 605 -3.79 20.13 27.88
CA LEU A 605 -4.28 21.12 26.90
C LEU A 605 -5.79 21.35 26.98
N ASP A 606 -6.58 20.31 27.24
CA ASP A 606 -8.03 20.42 27.45
C ASP A 606 -8.33 21.19 28.74
N ILE A 607 -7.59 20.94 29.83
CA ILE A 607 -7.70 21.73 31.07
C ILE A 607 -7.37 23.21 30.81
N ALA A 608 -6.28 23.51 30.09
CA ALA A 608 -5.94 24.88 29.71
C ALA A 608 -7.00 25.54 28.81
N THR A 609 -7.57 24.79 27.87
CA THR A 609 -8.64 25.24 26.96
C THR A 609 -9.95 25.52 27.72
N ASN A 610 -10.28 24.69 28.71
CA ASN A 610 -11.42 24.90 29.60
C ASN A 610 -11.24 26.17 30.45
N TRP A 611 -10.06 26.36 31.04
CA TRP A 611 -9.74 27.58 31.82
C TRP A 611 -9.79 28.86 30.95
N ILE A 612 -9.29 28.81 29.72
CA ILE A 612 -9.43 29.91 28.75
C ILE A 612 -10.90 30.18 28.41
N ARG A 613 -11.74 29.14 28.26
CA ARG A 613 -13.17 29.29 28.00
C ARG A 613 -13.91 29.92 29.18
N GLU A 614 -13.60 29.51 30.40
CA GLU A 614 -14.14 30.07 31.64
C GLU A 614 -13.76 31.55 31.80
N SER A 615 -12.47 31.88 31.68
CA SER A 615 -11.98 33.26 31.79
C SER A 615 -12.52 34.18 30.67
N ASN A 616 -12.75 33.66 29.47
CA ASN A 616 -13.48 34.39 28.42
C ASN A 616 -14.95 34.63 28.81
N GLY A 617 -15.63 33.66 29.43
CA GLY A 617 -16.98 33.81 29.94
C GLY A 617 -17.10 34.86 31.05
N GLU A 618 -16.16 34.88 32.00
CA GLU A 618 -16.03 35.95 33.00
C GLU A 618 -15.81 37.31 32.33
N THR A 619 -14.93 37.35 31.33
CA THR A 619 -14.61 38.57 30.57
C THR A 619 -15.83 39.09 29.80
N ASP A 620 -16.65 38.22 29.22
CA ASP A 620 -17.89 38.59 28.52
C ASP A 620 -19.00 39.00 29.50
N HIS A 621 -19.08 38.39 30.68
CA HIS A 621 -19.96 38.86 31.75
C HIS A 621 -19.58 40.28 32.20
N LEU A 622 -18.29 40.55 32.44
CA LEU A 622 -17.78 41.88 32.78
C LEU A 622 -18.03 42.91 31.65
N LYS A 623 -17.89 42.53 30.37
CA LYS A 623 -18.32 43.39 29.24
C LYS A 623 -19.81 43.73 29.30
N MET A 624 -20.66 42.76 29.68
CA MET A 624 -22.10 42.98 29.80
C MET A 624 -22.45 43.87 31.00
N GLU A 625 -21.77 43.73 32.13
CA GLU A 625 -21.90 44.66 33.26
C GLU A 625 -21.46 46.08 32.87
N ILE A 626 -20.30 46.23 32.22
CA ILE A 626 -19.80 47.52 31.72
C ILE A 626 -20.80 48.14 30.74
N ALA A 627 -21.40 47.36 29.83
CA ALA A 627 -22.45 47.83 28.92
C ALA A 627 -23.71 48.30 29.67
N ASN A 628 -24.12 47.57 30.72
CA ASN A 628 -25.24 47.93 31.58
C ASN A 628 -24.95 49.25 32.34
N PHE A 629 -23.78 49.39 32.97
CA PHE A 629 -23.37 50.63 33.62
C PHE A 629 -23.27 51.81 32.63
N ILE A 630 -22.77 51.59 31.40
CA ILE A 630 -22.78 52.61 30.35
C ILE A 630 -24.21 53.02 29.99
N GLN A 631 -25.17 52.10 29.94
CA GLN A 631 -26.56 52.44 29.68
C GLN A 631 -27.20 53.20 30.86
N GLN A 632 -27.00 52.74 32.10
CA GLN A 632 -27.44 53.45 33.30
C GLN A 632 -26.86 54.88 33.37
N LEU A 633 -25.61 55.09 32.96
CA LEU A 633 -24.99 56.41 32.87
C LEU A 633 -25.60 57.29 31.78
N LYS A 634 -26.01 56.73 30.62
CA LYS A 634 -26.80 57.47 29.62
C LYS A 634 -28.17 57.84 30.17
N ASP A 635 -28.88 56.90 30.78
CA ASP A 635 -30.23 57.13 31.32
C ASP A 635 -30.20 58.16 32.46
N LYS A 636 -29.14 58.15 33.28
CA LYS A 636 -28.88 59.18 34.30
C LYS A 636 -28.54 60.54 33.70
N LYS A 637 -27.77 60.58 32.61
CA LYS A 637 -27.49 61.82 31.87
C LYS A 637 -28.74 62.40 31.22
N GLU A 638 -29.63 61.57 30.70
CA GLU A 638 -30.92 62.02 30.16
C GLU A 638 -31.85 62.54 31.27
N GLN A 639 -31.89 61.86 32.42
CA GLN A 639 -32.56 62.37 33.63
C GLN A 639 -31.97 63.71 34.08
N GLU A 640 -30.65 63.90 34.01
CA GLU A 640 -29.98 65.17 34.31
C GLU A 640 -30.39 66.28 33.33
N LEU A 641 -30.46 65.99 32.03
CA LEU A 641 -30.92 66.95 31.01
C LEU A 641 -32.38 67.37 31.23
N VAL A 642 -33.28 66.42 31.52
CA VAL A 642 -34.69 66.71 31.85
C VAL A 642 -34.83 67.52 33.14
N LEU A 643 -34.03 67.22 34.18
CA LEU A 643 -34.01 68.00 35.40
C LEU A 643 -33.44 69.42 35.16
N ARG A 644 -32.38 69.56 34.37
CA ARG A 644 -31.77 70.84 33.99
C ARG A 644 -32.75 71.71 33.20
N ALA A 645 -33.55 71.12 32.30
CA ALA A 645 -34.63 71.81 31.60
C ALA A 645 -35.70 72.34 32.58
N LYS A 646 -36.18 71.50 33.51
CA LYS A 646 -37.14 71.90 34.55
C LYS A 646 -36.61 72.96 35.51
N VAL A 647 -35.31 72.92 35.84
CA VAL A 647 -34.65 73.98 36.60
C VAL A 647 -34.68 75.30 35.82
N GLY A 648 -34.37 75.28 34.51
CA GLY A 648 -34.51 76.46 33.65
C GLY A 648 -35.95 77.00 33.58
N GLU A 649 -36.96 76.13 33.49
CA GLU A 649 -38.38 76.54 33.58
C GLU A 649 -38.68 77.26 34.91
N LEU A 650 -38.24 76.68 36.03
CA LEU A 650 -38.40 77.26 37.38
C LEU A 650 -37.61 78.56 37.55
N GLU A 651 -36.43 78.71 36.96
CA GLU A 651 -35.68 79.96 36.94
C GLU A 651 -36.47 81.06 36.22
N THR A 652 -37.17 80.75 35.11
CA THR A 652 -38.04 81.74 34.44
C THR A 652 -39.29 82.09 35.23
N THR A 653 -39.86 81.18 36.04
CA THR A 653 -41.01 81.51 36.91
C THR A 653 -40.58 82.29 38.15
N VAL A 654 -39.40 81.99 38.72
CA VAL A 654 -38.79 82.80 39.78
C VAL A 654 -38.45 84.21 39.28
N LEU A 655 -37.95 84.38 38.06
CA LEU A 655 -37.73 85.70 37.46
C LEU A 655 -39.03 86.48 37.25
N LYS A 656 -40.13 85.81 36.82
CA LYS A 656 -41.46 86.45 36.74
C LYS A 656 -41.98 86.85 38.12
N GLY A 657 -41.92 85.96 39.10
CA GLY A 657 -42.30 86.25 40.48
C GLY A 657 -41.45 87.34 41.15
N ALA A 658 -40.17 87.48 40.77
CA ALA A 658 -39.31 88.58 41.21
C ALA A 658 -39.77 89.93 40.64
N ASN A 659 -40.16 89.98 39.36
CA ASN A 659 -40.73 91.18 38.74
C ASN A 659 -42.09 91.55 39.37
N GLU A 660 -42.96 90.57 39.62
CA GLU A 660 -44.22 90.75 40.35
C GLU A 660 -44.00 91.24 41.78
N LYS A 661 -42.96 90.74 42.46
CA LYS A 661 -42.55 91.19 43.80
C LYS A 661 -42.03 92.63 43.81
N ASP A 662 -41.32 93.08 42.77
CA ASP A 662 -40.89 94.49 42.63
C ASP A 662 -42.08 95.43 42.37
N ILE A 663 -43.07 94.99 41.59
CA ILE A 663 -44.36 95.72 41.42
C ILE A 663 -45.10 95.82 42.77
N LEU A 664 -45.21 94.71 43.52
CA LEU A 664 -45.82 94.69 44.84
C LEU A 664 -45.05 95.55 45.87
N ALA A 665 -43.72 95.54 45.84
CA ALA A 665 -42.90 96.36 46.72
C ALA A 665 -43.14 97.87 46.50
N LYS A 666 -43.33 98.29 45.25
CA LYS A 666 -43.72 99.68 44.91
C LYS A 666 -45.11 100.04 45.44
N ILE A 667 -46.07 99.12 45.38
CA ILE A 667 -47.42 99.31 45.95
C ILE A 667 -47.35 99.39 47.48
N VAL A 668 -46.61 98.49 48.15
CA VAL A 668 -46.44 98.49 49.61
C VAL A 668 -45.82 99.80 50.07
N LYS A 669 -44.74 100.26 49.44
CA LYS A 669 -44.10 101.54 49.78
C LYS A 669 -45.05 102.73 49.64
N GLN A 670 -45.88 102.75 48.58
CA GLN A 670 -46.89 103.79 48.39
C GLN A 670 -48.06 103.71 49.41
N GLY A 671 -48.25 102.55 50.05
CA GLY A 671 -49.11 102.37 51.22
C GLY A 671 -48.46 102.86 52.52
N GLU A 672 -47.18 102.56 52.74
CA GLU A 672 -46.39 103.04 53.88
C GLU A 672 -46.31 104.57 53.92
N GLU A 673 -46.05 105.21 52.78
CA GLU A 673 -46.04 106.67 52.64
C GLU A 673 -47.38 107.28 53.11
N LYS A 674 -48.52 106.73 52.66
CA LYS A 674 -49.86 107.14 53.11
C LYS A 674 -50.14 106.84 54.59
N MET A 675 -49.60 105.76 55.13
CA MET A 675 -49.72 105.43 56.55
C MET A 675 -49.04 106.49 57.42
N THR A 676 -47.85 106.98 57.02
CA THR A 676 -47.14 108.03 57.77
C THR A 676 -47.86 109.38 57.74
N GLU A 677 -48.59 109.69 56.67
CA GLU A 677 -49.43 110.90 56.57
C GLU A 677 -50.66 110.81 57.49
N LEU A 678 -51.30 109.63 57.57
CA LEU A 678 -52.38 109.35 58.53
C LEU A 678 -51.92 109.42 59.99
N ASP A 679 -50.79 108.80 60.33
CA ASP A 679 -50.24 108.80 61.69
C ASP A 679 -49.88 110.23 62.17
N LYS A 680 -49.46 111.10 61.24
CA LYS A 680 -49.25 112.52 61.53
C LYS A 680 -50.56 113.26 61.83
N MET A 681 -51.63 113.00 61.05
CA MET A 681 -52.95 113.57 61.34
C MET A 681 -53.52 113.10 62.69
N ILE A 682 -53.25 111.87 63.12
CA ILE A 682 -53.69 111.35 64.42
C ILE A 682 -53.07 112.15 65.57
N LYS A 683 -51.74 112.35 65.55
CA LYS A 683 -51.05 113.18 66.57
C LYS A 683 -51.60 114.60 66.64
N GLU A 684 -51.88 115.22 65.49
CA GLU A 684 -52.51 116.55 65.43
C GLU A 684 -53.97 116.58 65.95
N ARG A 685 -54.64 115.44 66.16
CA ARG A 685 -55.93 115.38 66.86
C ARG A 685 -55.76 115.12 68.35
N ASP A 686 -54.81 114.27 68.74
CA ASP A 686 -54.54 113.95 70.14
C ASP A 686 -54.07 115.18 70.93
N GLU A 687 -53.20 116.01 70.35
CA GLU A 687 -52.80 117.31 70.93
C GLU A 687 -54.00 118.23 71.18
N LYS A 688 -54.90 118.37 70.19
CA LYS A 688 -56.13 119.18 70.30
C LYS A 688 -57.15 118.60 71.28
N LEU A 689 -57.10 117.30 71.56
CA LEU A 689 -57.95 116.63 72.54
C LEU A 689 -57.45 116.91 73.97
N GLY A 690 -56.12 116.87 74.18
CA GLY A 690 -55.48 117.27 75.42
C GLY A 690 -55.76 118.72 75.81
N ASP A 691 -55.68 119.67 74.85
CA ASP A 691 -56.02 121.07 75.11
C ASP A 691 -57.44 121.25 75.67
N LEU A 692 -58.43 120.59 75.05
CA LEU A 692 -59.84 120.61 75.48
C LEU A 692 -60.02 119.99 76.88
N GLU A 693 -59.28 118.94 77.20
CA GLU A 693 -59.32 118.31 78.54
C GLU A 693 -58.77 119.26 79.62
N THR A 694 -57.73 120.05 79.33
CA THR A 694 -57.26 121.09 80.28
C THR A 694 -58.27 122.23 80.48
N GLU A 695 -59.06 122.56 79.45
CA GLU A 695 -60.10 123.60 79.55
C GLU A 695 -61.34 123.12 80.30
N MET A 696 -61.68 121.83 80.19
CA MET A 696 -62.73 121.17 80.99
C MET A 696 -62.40 121.24 82.49
N ASN A 697 -61.22 120.75 82.89
CA ASN A 697 -60.79 120.72 84.29
C ASN A 697 -60.78 122.12 84.97
N LYS A 698 -60.52 123.19 84.21
CA LYS A 698 -60.62 124.58 84.72
C LYS A 698 -62.07 125.01 85.03
N LYS A 699 -63.06 124.53 84.27
CA LYS A 699 -64.48 124.85 84.46
C LYS A 699 -65.04 124.13 85.68
N ASP A 700 -64.66 122.88 85.90
CA ASP A 700 -65.10 122.09 87.06
C ASP A 700 -64.58 122.66 88.39
N LEU A 701 -63.34 123.17 88.42
CA LEU A 701 -62.81 123.89 89.57
C LEU A 701 -63.60 125.19 89.88
N GLY A 702 -64.05 125.90 88.83
CA GLY A 702 -64.92 127.07 88.97
C GLY A 702 -66.30 126.72 89.56
N PHE A 703 -66.89 125.59 89.16
CA PHE A 703 -68.16 125.12 89.72
C PHE A 703 -68.07 124.82 91.23
N LEU A 704 -66.94 124.30 91.72
CA LEU A 704 -66.72 124.07 93.15
C LEU A 704 -66.72 125.39 93.94
N THR A 705 -65.99 126.42 93.48
CA THR A 705 -65.97 127.73 94.17
C THR A 705 -67.36 128.37 94.25
N LEU A 706 -68.14 128.33 93.16
CA LEU A 706 -69.49 128.86 93.10
C LEU A 706 -70.49 128.08 94.00
N ALA A 707 -70.23 126.79 94.26
CA ALA A 707 -71.02 125.98 95.20
C ALA A 707 -70.76 126.40 96.66
N GLU A 708 -69.52 126.69 97.01
CA GLU A 708 -69.12 127.18 98.34
C GLU A 708 -69.69 128.59 98.64
N GLU A 709 -69.62 129.50 97.66
CA GLU A 709 -70.23 130.85 97.78
C GLU A 709 -71.75 130.77 98.04
N LYS A 710 -72.46 129.90 97.31
CA LYS A 710 -73.89 129.65 97.54
C LYS A 710 -74.16 129.07 98.92
N ARG A 711 -73.27 128.21 99.43
CA ARG A 711 -73.39 127.62 100.77
C ARG A 711 -73.28 128.68 101.87
N GLU A 712 -72.42 129.67 101.70
CA GLU A 712 -72.25 130.78 102.65
C GLU A 712 -73.38 131.82 102.56
N ALA A 713 -73.84 132.15 101.34
CA ALA A 713 -74.99 133.04 101.13
C ALA A 713 -76.27 132.53 101.83
N ILE A 714 -76.48 131.21 101.87
CA ILE A 714 -77.58 130.58 102.59
C ILE A 714 -77.46 130.78 104.11
N LYS A 715 -76.26 130.70 104.70
CA LYS A 715 -76.06 130.98 106.14
C LYS A 715 -76.43 132.43 106.49
N GLN A 716 -76.00 133.39 105.68
CA GLN A 716 -76.29 134.81 105.86
C GLN A 716 -77.81 135.09 105.86
N LEU A 717 -78.55 134.43 104.95
CA LEU A 717 -80.02 134.52 104.91
C LEU A 717 -80.69 133.93 106.15
N CYS A 718 -80.21 132.80 106.69
CA CYS A 718 -80.76 132.21 107.92
C CYS A 718 -80.64 133.17 109.13
N ILE A 719 -79.48 133.81 109.31
CA ILE A 719 -79.26 134.78 110.40
C ILE A 719 -80.23 135.97 110.29
N LEU A 720 -80.49 136.44 109.06
CA LEU A 720 -81.42 137.54 108.81
C LEU A 720 -82.88 137.16 109.15
N ILE A 721 -83.30 135.92 108.87
CA ILE A 721 -84.64 135.41 109.19
C ILE A 721 -84.89 135.40 110.70
N ASP A 722 -83.93 134.95 111.50
CA ASP A 722 -84.10 134.90 112.95
C ASP A 722 -84.02 136.29 113.62
N TYR A 723 -83.29 137.25 113.02
CA TYR A 723 -83.39 138.67 113.42
C TYR A 723 -84.81 139.23 113.18
N HIS A 724 -85.42 138.91 112.03
CA HIS A 724 -86.78 139.36 111.73
C HIS A 724 -87.85 138.70 112.62
N ARG A 725 -87.71 137.42 112.98
CA ARG A 725 -88.62 136.75 113.93
C ARG A 725 -88.69 137.45 115.28
N ASN A 726 -87.55 137.63 115.94
CA ASN A 726 -87.47 138.27 117.26
C ASN A 726 -88.10 139.69 117.28
N ARG A 727 -88.04 140.41 116.15
CA ARG A 727 -88.68 141.72 115.98
C ARG A 727 -90.19 141.66 115.73
N CYS A 728 -90.71 140.60 115.13
CA CYS A 728 -92.15 140.40 114.94
C CYS A 728 -92.85 140.04 116.26
N ASP A 729 -92.24 139.19 117.08
CA ASP A 729 -92.83 138.78 118.37
C ASP A 729 -92.96 139.98 119.35
N ASP A 730 -91.98 140.88 119.37
CA ASP A 730 -92.04 142.12 120.14
C ASP A 730 -93.03 143.17 119.58
N LEU A 731 -93.48 143.02 118.33
CA LEU A 731 -94.59 143.82 117.76
C LEU A 731 -95.96 143.22 118.11
N ILE A 732 -96.08 141.89 118.10
CA ILE A 732 -97.31 141.17 118.48
C ILE A 732 -97.67 141.46 119.94
N SER A 733 -96.67 141.57 120.84
CA SER A 733 -96.87 141.90 122.26
C SER A 733 -97.53 143.25 122.52
N LYS A 734 -97.56 144.17 121.54
CA LYS A 734 -98.05 145.55 121.69
C LYS A 734 -99.40 145.82 121.02
N LEU A 735 -99.93 144.89 120.22
CA LEU A 735 -101.09 145.14 119.34
C LEU A 735 -102.44 144.60 119.86
N THR A 736 -102.45 143.74 120.87
CA THR A 736 -103.67 143.04 121.35
C THR A 736 -104.39 143.72 122.54
N ARG A 737 -104.10 145.00 122.84
CA ARG A 737 -104.79 145.77 123.91
C ARG A 737 -105.55 147.00 123.42
N GLY A 738 -106.46 146.84 122.45
CA GLY A 738 -107.54 147.83 122.27
C GLY A 738 -108.27 147.90 120.93
N ARG A 739 -109.16 146.94 120.63
CA ARG A 739 -110.53 147.16 120.07
C ARG A 739 -111.23 145.86 119.66
N THR A 740 -112.50 145.74 120.01
CA THR A 740 -113.51 144.98 119.27
C THR A 740 -114.55 145.97 118.74
N GLN A 741 -114.71 146.07 117.42
CA GLN A 741 -115.94 146.55 116.76
C GLN A 741 -115.85 146.41 115.23
N MET A 742 -117.01 146.25 114.59
CA MET A 742 -117.24 146.08 113.14
C MET A 742 -116.77 144.72 112.60
N ALA A 743 -117.49 144.21 111.59
CA ALA A 743 -117.34 142.86 111.06
C ALA A 743 -117.69 142.78 109.57
N THR A 744 -117.01 141.86 108.88
CA THR A 744 -117.55 140.91 107.90
C THR A 744 -116.64 139.69 107.93
#